data_AF-A0A7W1N4J8-F1
#
_entry.id   AF-A0A7W1N4J8-F1
#
_cell.length_a   1.000
_cell.length_b   1.000
_cell.length_c   1.000
_cell.angle_alpha   90.00
_cell.angle_beta   90.00
_cell.angle_gamma   90.00
#
_symmetry.space_group_name_H-M   'P 1'
#
loop_
_entity.id
_entity.type
_entity.pdbx_description
1 polymer ?
#
loop_
_entity_poly.entity_id
_entity_poly.type
_entity_poly.pdbx_seq_one_letter_code
_entity_poly.pdbx_strand_id
1 'polypeptide(L)'
;MVSQHWEACWPEGQDRLIVADVAAQSDEVLLAVHQPPRLLEMPVPLPGRRAEAAAQSHEATQEMLLEQLMVAQPREHTLVIPIIGEPGTGKSHLIKWLRVVIPDRGDLVIRHIPREGTSLPKVVRTLLEGLEGGRFDEVRKQMDTATTQIPTLEEAATRLALRIAVVIQYGIPSGWRRAARLDPDLRDSLCDPTVLPALLTDHACRTHLTRVGGPIHRLAADIVNGYQRPDEDDADEELGFRADDLVFTNASLRGAGNAARRAVLNLQMPGFADAAARILSDALDVAAADVIGLGNISLTDVFTDVRAALLKDKKQLVLLFEDMAIARGLQLDLVDAITTPAVRDGVQRLCTLRVALAITASYWDEQAPETLATRISAWGGSMFSLDVPVADADDVAPVMIGRYLNAARLGMANIRNQPTRKAAPVPNQCDRCPFDRRDECHSLFGATSEGHGLFPLTRSAAVTGSRLANRETFRPRKVLEAVVGPVIADRARLNEGQFPSPTGDLKVLVDGAIQRRALNDLSLSQLEAVESADLSSADRSRAETVLRIWSVQESSNPTGLLRALNLDLPDAATGGDGPTLLPPPGLQPPEPEPGPQPTGDDERLQAVSQWAGGRVELSQGIARALRRSLFDELK
;
A
#
# COMPACT_ATOMS: atom_id res chain seq x y z
N MET A 1 16.61 -42.06 24.89
CA MET A 1 16.44 -40.64 25.24
C MET A 1 15.49 -40.07 24.21
N VAL A 2 14.24 -39.82 24.58
CA VAL A 2 13.27 -39.16 23.69
C VAL A 2 13.73 -37.71 23.57
N SER A 3 13.95 -37.21 22.34
CA SER A 3 14.31 -35.82 22.11
C SER A 3 13.29 -34.90 22.80
N GLN A 4 13.77 -34.05 23.72
CA GLN A 4 12.93 -33.14 24.49
C GLN A 4 12.51 -31.88 23.70
N HIS A 5 13.06 -31.66 22.51
CA HIS A 5 12.79 -30.48 21.69
C HIS A 5 11.71 -30.76 20.63
N TRP A 6 10.98 -29.71 20.25
CA TRP A 6 9.95 -29.77 19.24
C TRP A 6 10.56 -29.66 17.83
N GLU A 7 10.15 -30.54 16.92
CA GLU A 7 10.57 -30.52 15.52
C GLU A 7 9.60 -29.72 14.65
N ALA A 8 10.09 -29.20 13.53
CA ALA A 8 9.28 -28.51 12.54
C ALA A 8 8.24 -29.46 11.92
N CYS A 9 6.98 -29.05 11.93
CA CYS A 9 5.86 -29.82 11.37
C CYS A 9 5.56 -29.51 9.89
N TRP A 10 6.50 -28.89 9.17
CA TRP A 10 6.41 -28.59 7.75
C TRP A 10 7.62 -29.15 6.98
N PRO A 11 7.46 -29.47 5.68
CA PRO A 11 8.56 -29.92 4.82
C PRO A 11 9.62 -28.81 4.61
N GLU A 12 10.76 -29.18 4.03
CA GLU A 12 11.80 -28.21 3.65
C GLU A 12 11.35 -27.35 2.45
N GLY A 13 11.94 -26.16 2.29
CA GLY A 13 11.72 -25.28 1.13
C GLY A 13 10.36 -24.57 1.11
N GLN A 14 9.66 -24.51 2.24
CA GLN A 14 8.35 -23.85 2.35
C GLN A 14 8.45 -22.34 2.62
N ASP A 15 9.65 -21.82 2.86
CA ASP A 15 9.94 -20.38 2.91
C ASP A 15 9.48 -19.66 1.64
N ARG A 16 9.52 -20.35 0.49
CA ARG A 16 9.01 -19.89 -0.81
C ARG A 16 7.49 -19.66 -0.87
N LEU A 17 6.72 -20.07 0.15
CA LEU A 17 5.30 -19.67 0.28
C LEU A 17 5.17 -18.18 0.54
N ILE A 18 6.14 -17.63 1.29
CA ILE A 18 6.24 -16.20 1.58
C ILE A 18 6.98 -15.56 0.41
N VAL A 19 6.33 -15.55 -0.75
CA VAL A 19 6.80 -14.73 -1.86
C VAL A 19 6.49 -13.27 -1.49
N ALA A 20 7.51 -12.42 -1.50
CA ALA A 20 7.36 -10.98 -1.27
C ALA A 20 6.28 -10.38 -2.18
N ASP A 21 6.07 -10.97 -3.36
CA ASP A 21 5.05 -10.59 -4.31
C ASP A 21 3.83 -11.53 -4.37
N VAL A 22 2.66 -10.93 -4.12
CA VAL A 22 1.36 -11.56 -4.28
C VAL A 22 1.07 -11.82 -5.76
N ALA A 23 1.61 -11.02 -6.70
CA ALA A 23 1.42 -11.19 -8.14
C ALA A 23 1.96 -12.54 -8.66
N ALA A 24 3.06 -13.02 -8.11
CA ALA A 24 3.69 -14.31 -8.41
C ALA A 24 3.02 -15.55 -7.77
N GLN A 25 2.06 -15.39 -6.84
CA GLN A 25 1.35 -16.51 -6.23
C GLN A 25 0.33 -17.13 -7.19
N SER A 26 0.23 -18.47 -7.18
CA SER A 26 -0.80 -19.19 -7.93
C SER A 26 -2.15 -19.08 -7.25
N ASP A 27 -3.24 -19.28 -8.02
CA ASP A 27 -4.61 -19.14 -7.53
C ASP A 27 -4.90 -20.12 -6.37
N GLU A 28 -4.29 -21.31 -6.37
CA GLU A 28 -4.43 -22.30 -5.29
C GLU A 28 -3.79 -21.80 -3.99
N VAL A 29 -2.59 -21.22 -4.09
CA VAL A 29 -1.87 -20.68 -2.93
C VAL A 29 -2.61 -19.48 -2.37
N LEU A 30 -3.08 -18.60 -3.26
CA LEU A 30 -3.91 -17.46 -2.89
C LEU A 30 -5.11 -17.92 -2.05
N LEU A 31 -5.91 -18.86 -2.54
CA LEU A 31 -7.08 -19.36 -1.82
C LEU A 31 -6.72 -20.05 -0.50
N ALA A 32 -5.57 -20.72 -0.43
CA ALA A 32 -5.14 -21.43 0.77
C ALA A 32 -4.78 -20.51 1.93
N VAL A 33 -4.14 -19.39 1.62
CA VAL A 33 -3.69 -18.41 2.63
C VAL A 33 -4.64 -17.23 2.79
N HIS A 34 -5.62 -17.10 1.89
CA HIS A 34 -6.57 -15.99 1.88
C HIS A 34 -7.34 -15.93 3.20
N GLN A 35 -7.25 -14.78 3.85
CA GLN A 35 -8.12 -14.40 4.95
C GLN A 35 -9.00 -13.26 4.45
N PRO A 36 -10.34 -13.37 4.62
CA PRO A 36 -11.23 -12.27 4.30
C PRO A 36 -10.79 -10.99 5.03
N PRO A 37 -10.49 -9.91 4.31
CA PRO A 37 -10.10 -8.67 4.95
C PRO A 37 -11.33 -8.03 5.60
N ARG A 38 -11.11 -7.21 6.63
CA ARG A 38 -12.15 -6.30 7.09
C ARG A 38 -12.32 -5.20 6.05
N LEU A 39 -13.56 -4.90 5.73
CA LEU A 39 -13.92 -3.91 4.72
C LEU A 39 -14.92 -2.93 5.30
N LEU A 40 -14.81 -1.68 4.88
CA LEU A 40 -15.83 -0.67 5.09
C LEU A 40 -16.41 -0.31 3.73
N GLU A 41 -17.74 -0.25 3.63
CA GLU A 41 -18.41 0.35 2.48
C GLU A 41 -18.79 1.79 2.82
N MET A 42 -18.59 2.70 1.87
CA MET A 42 -18.85 4.12 2.03
C MET A 42 -19.39 4.76 0.75
N PRO A 43 -20.13 5.87 0.85
CA PRO A 43 -20.46 6.71 -0.30
C PRO A 43 -19.19 7.17 -1.00
N VAL A 44 -19.22 7.32 -2.32
CA VAL A 44 -18.05 7.78 -3.09
C VAL A 44 -17.84 9.28 -2.89
N PRO A 45 -16.78 9.72 -2.18
CA PRO A 45 -16.52 11.13 -1.93
C PRO A 45 -15.89 11.79 -3.16
N LEU A 46 -15.99 13.11 -3.26
CA LEU A 46 -15.09 13.86 -4.14
C LEU A 46 -13.63 13.68 -3.66
N PRO A 47 -12.65 13.70 -4.58
CA PRO A 47 -11.23 13.70 -4.24
C PRO A 47 -10.91 14.70 -3.11
N GLY A 48 -10.17 14.26 -2.09
CA GLY A 48 -9.78 15.08 -0.95
C GLY A 48 -10.83 15.20 0.16
N ARG A 49 -11.99 14.55 0.02
CA ARG A 49 -13.08 14.54 1.03
C ARG A 49 -13.34 13.16 1.63
N ARG A 50 -12.36 12.26 1.59
CA ARG A 50 -12.51 10.88 2.08
C ARG A 50 -12.87 10.80 3.57
N ALA A 51 -12.33 11.69 4.39
CA ALA A 51 -12.63 11.75 5.82
C ALA A 51 -14.12 12.01 6.13
N GLU A 52 -14.79 12.84 5.32
CA GLU A 52 -16.22 13.13 5.47
C GLU A 52 -17.08 11.88 5.17
N ALA A 53 -16.72 11.14 4.12
CA ALA A 53 -17.41 9.91 3.76
C ALA A 53 -17.11 8.76 4.74
N ALA A 54 -15.93 8.74 5.36
CA ALA A 54 -15.58 7.73 6.36
C ALA A 54 -16.52 7.75 7.57
N ALA A 55 -17.05 8.91 7.94
CA ALA A 55 -18.05 9.06 9.00
C ALA A 55 -19.41 8.40 8.66
N GLN A 56 -19.67 8.15 7.38
CA GLN A 56 -20.88 7.46 6.89
C GLN A 56 -20.59 6.01 6.46
N SER A 57 -19.39 5.51 6.75
CA SER A 57 -19.02 4.15 6.40
C SER A 57 -19.69 3.14 7.34
N HIS A 58 -19.90 1.93 6.82
CA HIS A 58 -20.37 0.80 7.60
C HIS A 58 -19.54 -0.44 7.29
N GLU A 59 -19.52 -1.39 8.24
CA GLU A 59 -18.84 -2.67 8.03
C GLU A 59 -19.44 -3.39 6.81
N ALA A 60 -18.55 -3.96 6.01
CA ALA A 60 -18.87 -4.70 4.81
C ALA A 60 -18.00 -5.95 4.72
N THR A 61 -18.39 -6.87 3.86
CA THR A 61 -17.65 -8.12 3.61
C THR A 61 -17.20 -8.17 2.16
N GLN A 62 -16.21 -9.02 1.87
CA GLN A 62 -15.77 -9.25 0.51
C GLN A 62 -16.85 -9.97 -0.33
N GLU A 63 -17.73 -10.73 0.33
CA GLU A 63 -18.90 -11.34 -0.29
C GLU A 63 -19.91 -10.26 -0.74
N MET A 64 -20.16 -9.23 0.07
CA MET A 64 -20.96 -8.07 -0.34
C MET A 64 -20.33 -7.33 -1.53
N LEU A 65 -19.01 -7.14 -1.52
CA LEU A 65 -18.28 -6.58 -2.65
C LEU A 65 -18.46 -7.41 -3.93
N LEU A 66 -18.35 -8.74 -3.82
CA LEU A 66 -18.57 -9.66 -4.95
C LEU A 66 -20.02 -9.61 -5.44
N GLU A 67 -20.99 -9.62 -4.54
CA GLU A 67 -22.42 -9.51 -4.85
C GLU A 67 -22.73 -8.21 -5.59
N GLN A 68 -22.20 -7.09 -5.12
CA GLN A 68 -22.37 -5.80 -5.76
C GLN A 68 -21.70 -5.77 -7.13
N LEU A 69 -20.46 -6.27 -7.25
CA LEU A 69 -19.78 -6.37 -8.54
C LEU A 69 -20.61 -7.21 -9.51
N MET A 70 -21.21 -8.30 -9.04
CA MET A 70 -22.01 -9.24 -9.83
C MET A 70 -23.50 -8.85 -9.95
N VAL A 71 -23.89 -7.63 -9.57
CA VAL A 71 -25.28 -7.18 -9.67
C VAL A 71 -25.84 -7.38 -11.08
N ALA A 72 -27.08 -7.88 -11.15
CA ALA A 72 -27.66 -8.37 -12.40
C ALA A 72 -27.76 -7.30 -13.48
N GLN A 73 -28.15 -6.07 -13.12
CA GLN A 73 -28.23 -4.93 -14.03
C GLN A 73 -27.76 -3.64 -13.35
N PRO A 74 -26.54 -3.15 -13.65
CA PRO A 74 -26.10 -1.86 -13.17
C PRO A 74 -26.80 -0.73 -13.92
N ARG A 75 -26.95 0.43 -13.25
CA ARG A 75 -27.52 1.64 -13.87
C ARG A 75 -26.68 2.03 -15.09
N GLU A 76 -27.33 2.48 -16.16
CA GLU A 76 -26.66 2.87 -17.42
C GLU A 76 -25.73 1.78 -18.00
N HIS A 77 -25.93 0.50 -17.62
CA HIS A 77 -25.07 -0.62 -17.94
C HIS A 77 -23.58 -0.43 -17.57
N THR A 78 -23.26 0.40 -16.59
CA THR A 78 -21.88 0.57 -16.10
C THR A 78 -21.84 0.59 -14.58
N LEU A 79 -20.94 -0.19 -14.00
CA LEU A 79 -20.62 -0.19 -12.58
C LEU A 79 -19.11 -0.11 -12.39
N VAL A 80 -18.68 0.80 -11.52
CA VAL A 80 -17.29 0.96 -11.14
C VAL A 80 -17.25 0.99 -9.61
N ILE A 81 -16.46 0.11 -9.01
CA ILE A 81 -16.29 -0.02 -7.57
C ILE A 81 -14.82 0.26 -7.23
N PRO A 82 -14.51 1.45 -6.69
CA PRO A 82 -13.20 1.74 -6.13
C PRO A 82 -12.96 0.94 -4.85
N ILE A 83 -11.79 0.33 -4.74
CA ILE A 83 -11.29 -0.36 -3.54
C ILE A 83 -10.06 0.41 -3.06
N ILE A 84 -10.21 1.15 -1.97
CA ILE A 84 -9.19 2.06 -1.44
C ILE A 84 -8.49 1.43 -0.24
N GLY A 85 -7.24 1.79 -0.06
CA GLY A 85 -6.51 1.58 1.17
C GLY A 85 -5.06 2.02 1.05
N GLU A 86 -4.37 2.08 2.17
CA GLU A 86 -2.93 2.35 2.24
C GLU A 86 -2.12 1.25 1.53
N PRO A 87 -0.89 1.53 1.09
CA PRO A 87 -0.02 0.51 0.53
C PRO A 87 0.18 -0.67 1.49
N GLY A 88 0.08 -1.90 0.96
CA GLY A 88 0.26 -3.12 1.74
C GLY A 88 -0.95 -3.60 2.54
N THR A 89 -2.11 -2.92 2.46
CA THR A 89 -3.38 -3.36 3.11
C THR A 89 -4.06 -4.56 2.45
N GLY A 90 -3.54 -5.05 1.32
CA GLY A 90 -4.08 -6.25 0.64
C GLY A 90 -5.00 -5.98 -0.56
N LYS A 91 -5.09 -4.74 -1.06
CA LYS A 91 -5.88 -4.39 -2.28
C LYS A 91 -5.66 -5.35 -3.45
N SER A 92 -4.41 -5.56 -3.86
CA SER A 92 -4.09 -6.46 -4.98
C SER A 92 -4.45 -7.91 -4.68
N HIS A 93 -4.32 -8.35 -3.41
CA HIS A 93 -4.77 -9.67 -2.97
C HIS A 93 -6.29 -9.81 -3.08
N LEU A 94 -7.07 -8.79 -2.71
CA LEU A 94 -8.53 -8.77 -2.83
C LEU A 94 -9.01 -8.78 -4.29
N ILE A 95 -8.34 -8.04 -5.18
CA ILE A 95 -8.62 -8.06 -6.63
C ILE A 95 -8.36 -9.45 -7.23
N LYS A 96 -7.27 -10.10 -6.84
CA LYS A 96 -6.99 -11.48 -7.25
C LYS A 96 -8.00 -12.46 -6.72
N TRP A 97 -8.41 -12.31 -5.46
CA TRP A 97 -9.47 -13.13 -4.88
C TRP A 97 -10.75 -13.00 -5.73
N LEU A 98 -11.18 -11.77 -6.06
CA LEU A 98 -12.32 -11.52 -6.95
C LEU A 98 -12.18 -12.27 -8.28
N ARG A 99 -11.02 -12.20 -8.93
CA ARG A 99 -10.75 -12.91 -10.19
C ARG A 99 -11.02 -14.41 -10.08
N VAL A 100 -10.61 -15.03 -8.97
CA VAL A 100 -10.72 -16.47 -8.75
C VAL A 100 -12.15 -16.89 -8.38
N VAL A 101 -12.87 -16.06 -7.61
CA VAL A 101 -14.23 -16.39 -7.12
C VAL A 101 -15.36 -15.95 -8.04
N ILE A 102 -15.11 -15.06 -9.01
CA ILE A 102 -16.12 -14.69 -10.01
C ILE A 102 -16.61 -15.95 -10.73
N PRO A 103 -17.93 -16.15 -10.83
CA PRO A 103 -18.48 -17.36 -11.41
C PRO A 103 -18.13 -17.47 -12.90
N ASP A 104 -17.81 -18.69 -13.33
CA ASP A 104 -17.63 -19.03 -14.73
C ASP A 104 -18.99 -18.96 -15.46
N ARG A 105 -19.23 -17.82 -16.11
CA ARG A 105 -20.44 -17.55 -16.88
C ARG A 105 -20.05 -17.23 -18.31
N GLY A 106 -20.67 -17.91 -19.28
CA GLY A 106 -20.36 -17.73 -20.70
C GLY A 106 -20.65 -16.33 -21.26
N ASP A 107 -21.43 -15.51 -20.54
CA ASP A 107 -21.69 -14.11 -20.88
C ASP A 107 -20.67 -13.12 -20.29
N LEU A 108 -19.73 -13.57 -19.44
CA LEU A 108 -18.71 -12.72 -18.84
C LEU A 108 -17.38 -12.83 -19.58
N VAL A 109 -16.80 -11.68 -19.90
CA VAL A 109 -15.43 -11.54 -20.39
C VAL A 109 -14.64 -10.85 -19.30
N ILE A 110 -13.79 -11.62 -18.61
CA ILE A 110 -13.00 -11.13 -17.48
C ILE A 110 -11.61 -10.71 -18.01
N ARG A 111 -11.18 -9.51 -17.67
CA ARG A 111 -9.81 -9.02 -17.88
C ARG A 111 -9.21 -8.61 -16.57
N HIS A 112 -8.05 -9.20 -16.29
CA HIS A 112 -7.28 -8.92 -15.10
C HIS A 112 -6.02 -8.17 -15.47
N ILE A 113 -5.84 -6.98 -14.90
CA ILE A 113 -4.71 -6.10 -15.12
C ILE A 113 -3.89 -6.09 -13.82
N PRO A 114 -2.79 -6.87 -13.77
CA PRO A 114 -2.01 -7.03 -12.56
C PRO A 114 -1.23 -5.76 -12.21
N ARG A 115 -0.71 -5.70 -10.99
CA ARG A 115 0.17 -4.64 -10.54
C ARG A 115 1.50 -4.69 -11.32
N GLU A 116 2.13 -5.85 -11.37
CA GLU A 116 3.49 -5.98 -11.91
C GLU A 116 3.59 -6.15 -13.43
N GLY A 117 4.63 -5.53 -13.99
CA GLY A 117 4.94 -5.57 -15.41
C GLY A 117 3.82 -5.00 -16.28
N THR A 118 2.97 -4.13 -15.72
CA THR A 118 1.88 -3.48 -16.44
C THR A 118 2.39 -2.25 -17.17
N SER A 119 2.17 -2.23 -18.48
CA SER A 119 2.49 -1.15 -19.39
C SER A 119 1.29 -0.93 -20.33
N LEU A 120 1.22 0.23 -21.00
CA LEU A 120 0.16 0.50 -21.98
C LEU A 120 0.01 -0.64 -23.01
N PRO A 121 1.09 -1.14 -23.64
CA PRO A 121 0.96 -2.26 -24.56
C PRO A 121 0.33 -3.49 -23.93
N LYS A 122 0.68 -3.81 -22.68
CA LYS A 122 0.12 -4.97 -21.99
C LYS A 122 -1.37 -4.79 -21.70
N VAL A 123 -1.77 -3.62 -21.20
CA VAL A 123 -3.19 -3.31 -20.94
C VAL A 123 -4.02 -3.44 -22.20
N VAL A 124 -3.60 -2.83 -23.30
CA VAL A 124 -4.33 -2.90 -24.58
C VAL A 124 -4.37 -4.33 -25.10
N ARG A 125 -3.26 -5.08 -25.05
CA ARG A 125 -3.24 -6.50 -25.45
C ARG A 125 -4.23 -7.32 -24.64
N THR A 126 -4.26 -7.13 -23.32
CA THR A 126 -5.20 -7.79 -22.42
C THR A 126 -6.64 -7.48 -22.80
N LEU A 127 -6.98 -6.22 -23.06
CA LEU A 127 -8.34 -5.85 -23.50
C LEU A 127 -8.75 -6.56 -24.81
N LEU A 128 -7.81 -6.68 -25.75
CA LEU A 128 -8.03 -7.28 -27.07
C LEU A 128 -8.04 -8.82 -27.09
N GLU A 129 -7.74 -9.52 -25.99
CA GLU A 129 -7.67 -10.99 -25.95
C GLU A 129 -8.95 -11.67 -26.51
N GLY A 130 -8.80 -12.55 -27.50
CA GLY A 130 -9.94 -13.26 -28.10
C GLY A 130 -10.86 -12.42 -29.01
N LEU A 131 -10.48 -11.18 -29.35
CA LEU A 131 -11.15 -10.35 -30.35
C LEU A 131 -10.31 -10.28 -31.63
N GLU A 132 -10.81 -10.76 -32.76
CA GLU A 132 -10.06 -10.80 -34.02
C GLU A 132 -10.70 -9.91 -35.09
N GLY A 133 -9.90 -9.48 -36.07
CA GLY A 133 -10.38 -8.81 -37.28
C GLY A 133 -10.47 -7.28 -37.20
N GLY A 134 -10.42 -6.66 -38.39
CA GLY A 134 -10.70 -5.24 -38.59
C GLY A 134 -9.80 -4.32 -37.79
N ARG A 135 -10.42 -3.42 -37.00
CA ARG A 135 -9.73 -2.40 -36.19
C ARG A 135 -8.85 -3.01 -35.09
N PHE A 136 -9.18 -4.19 -34.57
CA PHE A 136 -8.39 -4.82 -33.51
C PHE A 136 -7.01 -5.28 -33.98
N ASP A 137 -6.92 -5.82 -35.20
CA ASP A 137 -5.64 -6.23 -35.79
C ASP A 137 -4.79 -5.03 -36.20
N GLU A 138 -5.43 -3.92 -36.60
CA GLU A 138 -4.73 -2.65 -36.86
C GLU A 138 -4.10 -2.10 -35.58
N VAL A 139 -4.84 -2.06 -34.47
CA VAL A 139 -4.32 -1.63 -33.17
C VAL A 139 -3.15 -2.51 -32.73
N ARG A 140 -3.25 -3.84 -32.86
CA ARG A 140 -2.12 -4.76 -32.58
C ARG A 140 -0.90 -4.44 -33.43
N LYS A 141 -1.08 -4.25 -34.74
CA LYS A 141 0.01 -3.94 -35.66
C LYS A 141 0.69 -2.60 -35.32
N GLN A 142 -0.09 -1.58 -34.97
CA GLN A 142 0.44 -0.29 -34.53
C GLN A 142 1.27 -0.45 -33.25
N MET A 143 0.76 -1.22 -32.28
CA MET A 143 1.49 -1.50 -31.04
C MET A 143 2.77 -2.30 -31.25
N ASP A 144 2.73 -3.34 -32.09
CA ASP A 144 3.91 -4.16 -32.39
C ASP A 144 4.97 -3.32 -33.12
N THR A 145 4.57 -2.41 -34.00
CA THR A 145 5.47 -1.47 -34.66
C THR A 145 6.13 -0.53 -33.66
N ALA A 146 5.34 0.06 -32.75
CA ALA A 146 5.85 0.94 -31.70
C ALA A 146 6.80 0.21 -30.73
N THR A 147 6.50 -1.05 -30.40
CA THR A 147 7.31 -1.90 -29.51
C THR A 147 8.60 -2.38 -30.19
N THR A 148 8.58 -2.65 -31.50
CA THR A 148 9.77 -3.11 -32.25
C THR A 148 10.77 -1.97 -32.49
N GLN A 149 10.31 -0.71 -32.44
CA GLN A 149 11.14 0.49 -32.52
C GLN A 149 11.59 1.00 -31.15
N ILE A 150 11.43 0.21 -30.07
CA ILE A 150 11.83 0.65 -28.73
C ILE A 150 13.31 1.03 -28.74
N PRO A 151 13.63 2.31 -28.49
CA PRO A 151 15.00 2.76 -28.36
C PRO A 151 15.68 2.06 -27.18
N THR A 152 17.02 1.97 -27.13
CA THR A 152 17.69 1.45 -25.93
C THR A 152 17.21 2.21 -24.68
N LEU A 153 17.26 1.63 -23.49
CA LEU A 153 16.75 2.29 -22.28
C LEU A 153 17.38 3.68 -22.06
N GLU A 154 18.64 3.86 -22.46
CA GLU A 154 19.34 5.14 -22.42
C GLU A 154 18.75 6.17 -23.40
N GLU A 155 18.37 5.73 -24.60
CA GLU A 155 17.71 6.59 -25.57
C GLU A 155 16.26 6.90 -25.14
N ALA A 156 15.53 5.93 -24.58
CA ALA A 156 14.21 6.15 -23.98
C ALA A 156 14.28 7.18 -22.85
N ALA A 157 15.24 7.06 -21.93
CA ALA A 157 15.47 8.00 -20.85
C ALA A 157 15.83 9.40 -21.36
N THR A 158 16.65 9.48 -22.41
CA THR A 158 17.01 10.77 -23.03
C THR A 158 15.80 11.45 -23.67
N ARG A 159 15.00 10.70 -24.45
CA ARG A 159 13.76 11.20 -25.05
C ARG A 159 12.77 11.66 -23.97
N LEU A 160 12.65 10.88 -22.89
CA LEU A 160 11.79 11.21 -21.76
C LEU A 160 12.21 12.53 -21.09
N ALA A 161 13.49 12.69 -20.76
CA ALA A 161 14.01 13.91 -20.15
C ALA A 161 13.70 15.16 -21.00
N LEU A 162 13.96 15.07 -22.31
CA LEU A 162 13.70 16.17 -23.23
C LEU A 162 12.21 16.45 -23.39
N ARG A 163 11.36 15.40 -23.42
CA ARG A 163 9.92 15.57 -23.52
C ARG A 163 9.33 16.21 -22.26
N ILE A 164 9.76 15.79 -21.08
CA ILE A 164 9.38 16.42 -19.80
C ILE A 164 9.75 17.91 -19.82
N ALA A 165 10.94 18.27 -20.31
CA ALA A 165 11.35 19.67 -20.42
C ALA A 165 10.41 20.49 -21.30
N VAL A 166 10.00 19.94 -22.46
CA VAL A 166 9.03 20.56 -23.36
C VAL A 166 7.66 20.70 -22.71
N VAL A 167 7.20 19.68 -22.00
CA VAL A 167 5.91 19.71 -21.29
C VAL A 167 5.91 20.77 -20.19
N ILE A 168 6.99 20.92 -19.44
CA ILE A 168 7.09 21.96 -18.40
C ILE A 168 7.13 23.35 -19.03
N GLN A 169 7.92 23.53 -20.10
CA GLN A 169 8.14 24.84 -20.70
C GLN A 169 6.93 25.36 -21.48
N TYR A 170 6.18 24.48 -22.14
CA TYR A 170 5.12 24.86 -23.08
C TYR A 170 3.75 24.24 -22.76
N GLY A 171 3.68 23.32 -21.81
CA GLY A 171 2.42 22.70 -21.41
C GLY A 171 1.52 23.69 -20.68
N ILE A 172 0.22 23.41 -20.70
CA ILE A 172 -0.76 24.18 -19.94
C ILE A 172 -0.90 23.49 -18.57
N PRO A 173 -0.56 24.15 -17.45
CA PRO A 173 -0.62 23.54 -16.12
C PRO A 173 -2.03 23.14 -15.66
N SER A 174 -3.09 23.47 -16.42
CA SER A 174 -4.48 23.17 -16.07
C SER A 174 -4.80 21.68 -15.96
N GLY A 175 -3.95 20.80 -16.50
CA GLY A 175 -4.06 19.35 -16.34
C GLY A 175 -3.19 18.77 -15.21
N TRP A 176 -2.37 19.60 -14.56
CA TRP A 176 -1.47 19.17 -13.49
C TRP A 176 -2.25 19.04 -12.18
N ARG A 177 -1.97 17.99 -11.42
CA ARG A 177 -2.74 17.66 -10.22
C ARG A 177 -1.90 17.77 -8.97
N ARG A 178 -0.71 17.18 -8.99
CA ARG A 178 0.26 17.27 -7.88
C ARG A 178 0.73 18.71 -7.74
N ALA A 179 1.03 19.37 -8.87
CA ALA A 179 1.52 20.74 -8.88
C ALA A 179 0.43 21.81 -8.73
N ALA A 180 -0.86 21.46 -8.89
CA ALA A 180 -1.97 22.41 -8.67
C ALA A 180 -2.11 22.86 -7.21
N ARG A 181 -1.57 22.08 -6.27
CA ARG A 181 -1.59 22.34 -4.82
C ARG A 181 -0.42 23.17 -4.33
N LEU A 182 0.57 23.39 -5.19
CA LEU A 182 1.73 24.21 -4.87
C LEU A 182 1.33 25.68 -4.82
N ASP A 183 2.10 26.44 -4.04
CA ASP A 183 2.08 27.89 -4.14
C ASP A 183 2.31 28.31 -5.61
N PRO A 184 1.43 29.14 -6.20
CA PRO A 184 1.51 29.50 -7.61
C PRO A 184 2.84 30.15 -7.99
N ASP A 185 3.40 31.02 -7.13
CA ASP A 185 4.65 31.72 -7.42
C ASP A 185 5.83 30.73 -7.42
N LEU A 186 5.87 29.79 -6.47
CA LEU A 186 6.85 28.72 -6.44
C LEU A 186 6.74 27.82 -7.69
N ARG A 187 5.52 27.42 -8.05
CA ARG A 187 5.29 26.59 -9.24
C ARG A 187 5.78 27.28 -10.50
N ASP A 188 5.38 28.53 -10.70
CA ASP A 188 5.71 29.28 -11.91
C ASP A 188 7.23 29.57 -11.98
N SER A 189 7.87 29.84 -10.84
CA SER A 189 9.34 29.97 -10.72
C SER A 189 10.08 28.69 -11.11
N LEU A 190 9.59 27.52 -10.68
CA LEU A 190 10.19 26.22 -11.05
C LEU A 190 9.95 25.86 -12.52
N CYS A 191 8.81 26.27 -13.09
CA CYS A 191 8.48 26.05 -14.51
C CYS A 191 9.20 27.02 -15.46
N ASP A 192 9.81 28.09 -14.94
CA ASP A 192 10.56 29.04 -15.74
C ASP A 192 11.62 28.31 -16.61
N PRO A 193 11.77 28.67 -17.90
CA PRO A 193 12.70 28.00 -18.81
C PRO A 193 14.15 27.93 -18.31
N THR A 194 14.55 28.80 -17.38
CA THR A 194 15.89 28.84 -16.79
C THR A 194 16.08 27.94 -15.57
N VAL A 195 15.02 27.24 -15.11
CA VAL A 195 15.04 26.36 -13.93
C VAL A 195 14.89 24.89 -14.34
N LEU A 196 13.71 24.26 -14.20
CA LEU A 196 13.55 22.83 -14.48
C LEU A 196 13.81 22.47 -15.96
N PRO A 197 13.30 23.21 -16.96
CA PRO A 197 13.62 22.95 -18.36
C PRO A 197 15.12 23.08 -18.67
N ALA A 198 15.80 24.10 -18.14
CA ALA A 198 17.25 24.26 -18.30
C ALA A 198 18.03 23.09 -17.68
N LEU A 199 17.60 22.62 -16.51
CA LEU A 199 18.21 21.49 -15.82
C LEU A 199 18.06 20.18 -16.63
N LEU A 200 16.90 19.92 -17.21
CA LEU A 200 16.64 18.71 -18.03
C LEU A 200 17.34 18.75 -19.39
N THR A 201 17.56 19.95 -19.95
CA THR A 201 18.20 20.14 -21.26
C THR A 201 19.72 20.29 -21.18
N ASP A 202 20.28 20.65 -20.02
CA ASP A 202 21.73 20.69 -19.80
C ASP A 202 22.36 19.30 -19.89
N HIS A 203 23.51 19.21 -20.56
CA HIS A 203 24.17 17.93 -20.82
C HIS A 203 24.65 17.23 -19.54
N ALA A 204 25.24 17.96 -18.60
CA ALA A 204 25.80 17.37 -17.38
C ALA A 204 24.68 16.90 -16.45
N CYS A 205 23.68 17.75 -16.23
CA CYS A 205 22.50 17.39 -15.43
C CYS A 205 21.71 16.23 -16.04
N ARG A 206 21.44 16.26 -17.36
CA ARG A 206 20.74 15.15 -18.03
C ARG A 206 21.52 13.85 -17.92
N THR A 207 22.84 13.87 -18.13
CA THR A 207 23.69 12.67 -18.00
C THR A 207 23.60 12.07 -16.60
N HIS A 208 23.56 12.90 -15.56
CA HIS A 208 23.35 12.43 -14.18
C HIS A 208 21.97 11.78 -13.97
N LEU A 209 20.92 12.36 -14.55
CA LEU A 209 19.55 11.89 -14.40
C LEU A 209 19.24 10.63 -15.22
N THR A 210 19.86 10.48 -16.40
CA THR A 210 19.60 9.37 -17.35
C THR A 210 20.64 8.26 -17.30
N ARG A 211 21.67 8.34 -16.44
CA ARG A 211 22.64 7.24 -16.24
C ARG A 211 21.93 5.98 -15.78
N VAL A 212 22.54 4.81 -16.00
CA VAL A 212 22.02 3.52 -15.49
C VAL A 212 21.80 3.63 -13.97
N GLY A 213 20.57 3.32 -13.52
CA GLY A 213 20.14 3.45 -12.13
C GLY A 213 19.80 4.89 -11.68
N GLY A 214 19.95 5.88 -12.56
CA GLY A 214 19.50 7.26 -12.31
C GLY A 214 17.98 7.40 -12.36
N PRO A 215 17.42 8.53 -11.86
CA PRO A 215 15.98 8.72 -11.74
C PRO A 215 15.20 8.56 -13.05
N ILE A 216 15.62 9.25 -14.11
CA ILE A 216 14.92 9.19 -15.41
C ILE A 216 15.14 7.85 -16.09
N HIS A 217 16.30 7.22 -15.88
CA HIS A 217 16.55 5.86 -16.37
C HIS A 217 15.60 4.84 -15.71
N ARG A 218 15.43 4.90 -14.39
CA ARG A 218 14.46 4.07 -13.64
C ARG A 218 13.04 4.29 -14.18
N LEU A 219 12.60 5.53 -14.30
CA LEU A 219 11.27 5.87 -14.81
C LEU A 219 11.05 5.43 -16.26
N ALA A 220 12.06 5.55 -17.11
CA ALA A 220 12.00 5.04 -18.48
C ALA A 220 11.92 3.52 -18.53
N ALA A 221 12.65 2.81 -17.66
CA ALA A 221 12.55 1.37 -17.53
C ALA A 221 11.14 0.94 -17.09
N ASP A 222 10.53 1.64 -16.13
CA ASP A 222 9.14 1.38 -15.70
C ASP A 222 8.16 1.53 -16.87
N ILE A 223 8.33 2.57 -17.69
CA ILE A 223 7.44 2.86 -18.83
C ILE A 223 7.59 1.79 -19.93
N VAL A 224 8.84 1.40 -20.24
CA VAL A 224 9.15 0.50 -21.37
C VAL A 224 8.95 -0.97 -21.00
N ASN A 225 9.52 -1.41 -19.88
CA ASN A 225 9.51 -2.81 -19.45
C ASN A 225 8.28 -3.15 -18.58
N GLY A 226 7.49 -2.13 -18.22
CA GLY A 226 6.47 -2.22 -17.19
C GLY A 226 7.08 -2.04 -15.80
N TYR A 227 6.26 -1.57 -14.85
CA TYR A 227 6.72 -1.38 -13.47
C TYR A 227 7.23 -2.69 -12.88
N GLN A 228 8.52 -2.72 -12.56
CA GLN A 228 9.19 -3.82 -11.88
C GLN A 228 9.55 -3.33 -10.48
N ARG A 229 9.04 -4.02 -9.46
CA ARG A 229 9.24 -3.62 -8.07
C ARG A 229 10.71 -3.79 -7.69
N PRO A 230 11.36 -2.81 -7.03
CA PRO A 230 12.61 -3.05 -6.32
C PRO A 230 12.36 -3.94 -5.09
N ASP A 231 13.23 -4.90 -4.84
CA ASP A 231 13.17 -5.84 -3.70
C ASP A 231 13.36 -5.19 -2.30
N GLU A 232 13.27 -3.86 -2.15
CA GLU A 232 13.57 -3.14 -0.91
C GLU A 232 12.37 -2.35 -0.31
N ASP A 233 12.48 -2.14 1.01
CA ASP A 233 11.45 -2.01 2.05
C ASP A 233 10.51 -0.78 2.08
N ASP A 234 10.41 0.04 1.04
CA ASP A 234 9.56 1.25 1.08
C ASP A 234 8.45 1.22 0.02
N ALA A 235 7.38 0.50 0.34
CA ALA A 235 6.12 0.49 -0.41
C ALA A 235 5.34 1.80 -0.32
N ASP A 236 6.02 2.95 -0.26
CA ASP A 236 5.44 4.30 -0.25
C ASP A 236 5.81 5.06 -1.55
N GLU A 237 6.14 4.36 -2.64
CA GLU A 237 6.41 4.98 -3.95
C GLU A 237 5.16 5.68 -4.51
N GLU A 238 5.05 6.98 -4.24
CA GLU A 238 4.52 7.92 -5.24
C GLU A 238 5.23 7.61 -6.55
N LEU A 239 4.46 7.08 -7.48
CA LEU A 239 4.95 6.70 -8.78
C LEU A 239 5.35 7.97 -9.55
N GLY A 240 6.64 8.32 -9.56
CA GLY A 240 7.16 9.52 -10.22
C GLY A 240 8.55 9.91 -9.73
N PHE A 241 8.89 11.19 -9.86
CA PHE A 241 10.08 11.77 -9.27
C PHE A 241 9.87 11.99 -7.77
N ARG A 242 10.95 11.83 -7.00
CA ARG A 242 11.04 12.15 -5.57
C ARG A 242 11.99 13.34 -5.35
N ALA A 243 11.89 14.00 -4.20
CA ALA A 243 12.85 15.03 -3.82
C ALA A 243 14.30 14.50 -3.83
N ASP A 244 14.51 13.27 -3.37
CA ASP A 244 15.81 12.59 -3.35
C ASP A 244 16.38 12.26 -4.74
N ASP A 245 15.52 12.23 -5.78
CA ASP A 245 15.97 12.07 -7.16
C ASP A 245 16.69 13.32 -7.68
N LEU A 246 16.50 14.47 -7.02
CA LEU A 246 17.00 15.77 -7.45
C LEU A 246 18.28 16.20 -6.72
N VAL A 247 19.06 15.22 -6.26
CA VAL A 247 20.34 15.44 -5.58
C VAL A 247 21.50 15.42 -6.58
N PHE A 248 22.24 16.53 -6.65
CA PHE A 248 23.40 16.70 -7.53
C PHE A 248 24.68 16.91 -6.72
N THR A 249 25.75 16.22 -7.11
CA THR A 249 27.10 16.39 -6.54
C THR A 249 27.95 17.31 -7.40
N ASN A 250 29.03 17.85 -6.84
CA ASN A 250 30.02 18.64 -7.61
C ASN A 250 30.58 17.87 -8.81
N ALA A 251 30.70 16.54 -8.71
CA ALA A 251 31.13 15.69 -9.82
C ALA A 251 30.08 15.66 -10.94
N SER A 252 28.79 15.51 -10.59
CA SER A 252 27.69 15.49 -11.57
C SER A 252 27.49 16.83 -12.29
N LEU A 253 27.91 17.95 -11.70
CA LEU A 253 27.80 19.28 -12.28
C LEU A 253 29.05 19.72 -13.07
N ARG A 254 30.03 18.84 -13.26
CA ARG A 254 31.23 19.15 -14.04
C ARG A 254 30.81 19.41 -15.49
N GLY A 255 31.09 20.62 -15.98
CA GLY A 255 30.69 21.05 -17.33
C GLY A 255 29.25 21.60 -17.45
N ALA A 256 28.47 21.63 -16.36
CA ALA A 256 27.13 22.22 -16.36
C ALA A 256 27.18 23.74 -16.61
N GLY A 257 26.24 24.23 -17.42
CA GLY A 257 26.08 25.65 -17.70
C GLY A 257 25.61 26.46 -16.49
N ASN A 258 25.71 27.79 -16.56
CA ASN A 258 25.34 28.68 -15.46
C ASN A 258 23.85 28.58 -15.07
N ALA A 259 22.96 28.40 -16.05
CA ALA A 259 21.53 28.22 -15.79
C ALA A 259 21.25 26.93 -15.00
N ALA A 260 21.83 25.80 -15.41
CA ALA A 260 21.67 24.53 -14.72
C ALA A 260 22.26 24.57 -13.29
N ARG A 261 23.42 25.20 -13.11
CA ARG A 261 24.00 25.40 -11.76
C ARG A 261 23.08 26.22 -10.86
N ARG A 262 22.49 27.29 -11.38
CA ARG A 262 21.50 28.09 -10.64
C ARG A 262 20.24 27.29 -10.33
N ALA A 263 19.73 26.52 -11.28
CA ALA A 263 18.56 25.66 -11.06
C ALA A 263 18.81 24.67 -9.92
N VAL A 264 19.99 24.05 -9.89
CA VAL A 264 20.39 23.14 -8.80
C VAL A 264 20.51 23.86 -7.45
N LEU A 265 21.02 25.10 -7.43
CA LEU A 265 21.03 25.92 -6.20
C LEU A 265 19.61 26.23 -5.72
N ASN A 266 18.67 26.54 -6.62
CA ASN A 266 17.26 26.75 -6.25
C ASN A 266 16.66 25.50 -5.61
N LEU A 267 16.97 24.30 -6.11
CA LEU A 267 16.47 23.04 -5.55
C LEU A 267 16.96 22.76 -4.12
N GLN A 268 18.08 23.36 -3.70
CA GLN A 268 18.61 23.23 -2.33
C GLN A 268 17.83 24.09 -1.31
N MET A 269 16.95 24.98 -1.77
CA MET A 269 16.08 25.75 -0.88
C MET A 269 15.04 24.83 -0.23
N PRO A 270 14.67 25.04 1.05
CA PRO A 270 13.68 24.21 1.73
C PRO A 270 12.37 24.10 0.95
N GLY A 271 11.90 22.87 0.69
CA GLY A 271 10.65 22.58 -0.01
C GLY A 271 10.72 22.65 -1.56
N PHE A 272 11.77 23.22 -2.15
CA PHE A 272 11.85 23.35 -3.62
C PHE A 272 12.04 22.02 -4.33
N ALA A 273 12.80 21.08 -3.75
CA ALA A 273 12.98 19.75 -4.31
C ALA A 273 11.67 18.94 -4.34
N ASP A 274 10.83 19.04 -3.30
CA ASP A 274 9.51 18.39 -3.25
C ASP A 274 8.56 18.99 -4.31
N ALA A 275 8.51 20.32 -4.37
CA ALA A 275 7.71 21.03 -5.38
C ALA A 275 8.17 20.69 -6.81
N ALA A 276 9.48 20.62 -7.05
CA ALA A 276 10.04 20.20 -8.32
C ALA A 276 9.70 18.76 -8.67
N ALA A 277 9.77 17.84 -7.70
CA ALA A 277 9.40 16.44 -7.88
C ALA A 277 7.92 16.28 -8.29
N ARG A 278 7.01 17.06 -7.67
CA ARG A 278 5.58 17.10 -8.04
C ARG A 278 5.36 17.58 -9.48
N ILE A 279 6.03 18.67 -9.87
CA ILE A 279 5.96 19.22 -11.24
C ILE A 279 6.52 18.22 -12.27
N LEU A 280 7.70 17.68 -12.01
CA LEU A 280 8.35 16.70 -12.88
C LEU A 280 7.51 15.44 -13.04
N SER A 281 6.83 15.00 -11.98
CA SER A 281 5.93 13.86 -12.03
C SER A 281 4.68 14.16 -12.86
N ASP A 282 4.08 15.35 -12.75
CA ASP A 282 2.91 15.70 -13.58
C ASP A 282 3.30 15.78 -15.06
N ALA A 283 4.49 16.34 -15.35
CA ALA A 283 5.04 16.37 -16.69
C ALA A 283 5.44 14.98 -17.22
N LEU A 284 5.93 14.09 -16.35
CA LEU A 284 6.21 12.69 -16.65
C LEU A 284 4.97 11.96 -17.15
N ASP A 285 3.83 12.13 -16.47
CA ASP A 285 2.58 11.47 -16.86
C ASP A 285 2.15 11.87 -18.27
N VAL A 286 2.31 13.14 -18.64
CA VAL A 286 2.03 13.60 -20.01
C VAL A 286 3.08 13.09 -21.01
N ALA A 287 4.36 13.05 -20.62
CA ALA A 287 5.45 12.67 -21.50
C ALA A 287 5.53 11.15 -21.79
N ALA A 288 5.02 10.30 -20.90
CA ALA A 288 5.22 8.85 -20.95
C ALA A 288 4.66 8.19 -22.22
N ALA A 289 3.48 8.61 -22.70
CA ALA A 289 2.83 8.03 -23.88
C ALA A 289 3.61 8.24 -25.19
N ASP A 290 4.35 9.34 -25.29
CA ASP A 290 5.17 9.66 -26.46
C ASP A 290 6.44 8.80 -26.53
N VAL A 291 7.01 8.44 -25.38
CA VAL A 291 8.26 7.64 -25.32
C VAL A 291 8.04 6.22 -25.81
N ILE A 292 6.86 5.65 -25.56
CA ILE A 292 6.47 4.31 -26.03
C ILE A 292 5.93 4.29 -27.46
N GLY A 293 5.88 5.45 -28.15
CA GLY A 293 5.41 5.54 -29.53
C GLY A 293 3.91 5.28 -29.69
N LEU A 294 3.12 5.41 -28.61
CA LEU A 294 1.69 5.13 -28.59
C LEU A 294 0.83 6.39 -28.48
N GLY A 295 1.40 7.58 -28.62
CA GLY A 295 0.66 8.86 -28.56
C GLY A 295 -0.50 9.00 -29.55
N ASN A 296 -0.58 8.12 -30.58
CA ASN A 296 -1.68 8.09 -31.56
C ASN A 296 -2.78 7.06 -31.24
N ILE A 297 -2.57 6.15 -30.28
CA ILE A 297 -3.56 5.15 -29.89
C ILE A 297 -4.31 5.66 -28.66
N SER A 298 -5.57 6.07 -28.85
CA SER A 298 -6.43 6.40 -27.72
C SER A 298 -6.95 5.13 -27.07
N LEU A 299 -6.67 4.95 -25.78
CA LEU A 299 -7.18 3.81 -25.01
C LEU A 299 -8.72 3.84 -24.95
N THR A 300 -9.31 5.03 -24.82
CA THR A 300 -10.76 5.27 -24.83
C THR A 300 -11.44 4.72 -26.08
N ASP A 301 -10.83 4.95 -27.24
CA ASP A 301 -11.31 4.45 -28.53
C ASP A 301 -11.27 2.92 -28.57
N VAL A 302 -10.11 2.34 -28.26
CA VAL A 302 -9.94 0.87 -28.24
C VAL A 302 -10.95 0.23 -27.30
N PHE A 303 -11.14 0.82 -26.12
CA PHE A 303 -12.09 0.35 -25.13
C PHE A 303 -13.53 0.43 -25.61
N THR A 304 -13.89 1.51 -26.29
CA THR A 304 -15.20 1.69 -26.92
C THR A 304 -15.45 0.62 -27.97
N ASP A 305 -14.46 0.31 -28.82
CA ASP A 305 -14.57 -0.74 -29.84
C ASP A 305 -14.73 -2.13 -29.23
N VAL A 306 -13.93 -2.44 -28.20
CA VAL A 306 -14.02 -3.70 -27.44
C VAL A 306 -15.42 -3.86 -26.87
N ARG A 307 -15.93 -2.85 -26.16
CA ARG A 307 -17.27 -2.90 -25.56
C ARG A 307 -18.38 -2.99 -26.60
N ALA A 308 -18.23 -2.33 -27.75
CA ALA A 308 -19.19 -2.42 -28.85
C ALA A 308 -19.19 -3.82 -29.50
N ALA A 309 -18.03 -4.45 -29.65
CA ALA A 309 -17.92 -5.81 -30.16
C ALA A 309 -18.53 -6.83 -29.19
N LEU A 310 -18.22 -6.73 -27.89
CA LEU A 310 -18.78 -7.61 -26.87
C LEU A 310 -20.30 -7.49 -26.75
N LEU A 311 -20.86 -6.31 -27.00
CA LEU A 311 -22.32 -6.12 -27.04
C LEU A 311 -22.98 -6.95 -28.15
N LYS A 312 -22.35 -7.04 -29.34
CA LYS A 312 -22.87 -7.85 -30.46
C LYS A 312 -22.95 -9.33 -30.08
N ASP A 313 -21.99 -9.79 -29.28
CA ASP A 313 -21.94 -11.15 -28.74
C ASP A 313 -22.83 -11.35 -27.51
N LYS A 314 -23.56 -10.32 -27.05
CA LYS A 314 -24.34 -10.31 -25.80
C LYS A 314 -23.51 -10.63 -24.56
N LYS A 315 -22.23 -10.27 -24.59
CA LYS A 315 -21.28 -10.44 -23.49
C LYS A 315 -21.18 -9.18 -22.65
N GLN A 316 -20.66 -9.33 -21.44
CA GLN A 316 -20.41 -8.26 -20.47
C GLN A 316 -18.92 -8.25 -20.15
N LEU A 317 -18.34 -7.07 -19.93
CA LEU A 317 -16.92 -6.90 -19.64
C LEU A 317 -16.73 -6.70 -18.13
N VAL A 318 -15.92 -7.56 -17.50
CA VAL A 318 -15.48 -7.42 -16.11
C VAL A 318 -14.00 -7.05 -16.12
N LEU A 319 -13.66 -5.90 -15.55
CA LEU A 319 -12.29 -5.43 -15.45
C LEU A 319 -11.84 -5.40 -13.99
N LEU A 320 -10.70 -6.01 -13.74
CA LEU A 320 -10.10 -6.14 -12.42
C LEU A 320 -8.72 -5.48 -12.47
N PHE A 321 -8.57 -4.34 -11.81
CA PHE A 321 -7.32 -3.60 -11.75
C PHE A 321 -6.70 -3.72 -10.36
N GLU A 322 -5.50 -4.31 -10.26
CA GLU A 322 -4.80 -4.47 -8.97
C GLU A 322 -4.19 -3.18 -8.43
N ASP A 323 -3.89 -2.21 -9.30
CA ASP A 323 -3.35 -0.89 -8.96
C ASP A 323 -3.55 0.10 -10.12
N MET A 324 -4.30 1.17 -9.87
CA MET A 324 -4.53 2.22 -10.86
C MET A 324 -3.27 3.05 -11.18
N ALA A 325 -2.37 3.21 -10.21
CA ALA A 325 -1.27 4.15 -10.32
C ALA A 325 -0.22 3.70 -11.36
N ILE A 326 -0.14 2.40 -11.64
CA ILE A 326 0.88 1.77 -12.50
C ILE A 326 0.65 2.02 -13.99
N ALA A 327 -0.57 2.36 -14.39
CA ALA A 327 -0.86 2.79 -15.76
C ALA A 327 -0.41 4.24 -16.01
N ARG A 328 0.86 4.58 -15.70
CA ARG A 328 1.42 5.93 -15.89
C ARG A 328 1.25 6.40 -17.33
N GLY A 329 0.80 7.65 -17.48
CA GLY A 329 0.45 8.25 -18.77
C GLY A 329 -0.85 7.75 -19.41
N LEU A 330 -1.64 6.93 -18.71
CA LEU A 330 -2.96 6.47 -19.17
C LEU A 330 -4.07 6.69 -18.17
N GLN A 331 -3.76 7.19 -16.97
CA GLN A 331 -4.74 7.28 -15.90
C GLN A 331 -5.97 8.10 -16.34
N LEU A 332 -5.76 9.19 -17.08
CA LEU A 332 -6.83 10.00 -17.67
C LEU A 332 -7.64 9.21 -18.71
N ASP A 333 -7.00 8.69 -19.74
CA ASP A 333 -7.67 7.92 -20.79
C ASP A 333 -8.40 6.70 -20.24
N LEU A 334 -7.84 6.03 -19.23
CA LEU A 334 -8.47 4.90 -18.56
C LEU A 334 -9.71 5.36 -17.79
N VAL A 335 -9.64 6.47 -17.06
CA VAL A 335 -10.81 7.05 -16.38
C VAL A 335 -11.88 7.39 -17.42
N ASP A 336 -11.52 8.04 -18.51
CA ASP A 336 -12.46 8.39 -19.58
C ASP A 336 -13.08 7.14 -20.22
N ALA A 337 -12.28 6.10 -20.46
CA ALA A 337 -12.73 4.82 -20.98
C ALA A 337 -13.75 4.13 -20.05
N ILE A 338 -13.46 4.03 -18.75
CA ILE A 338 -14.38 3.38 -17.78
C ILE A 338 -15.57 4.26 -17.44
N THR A 339 -15.45 5.59 -17.55
CA THR A 339 -16.55 6.54 -17.32
C THR A 339 -17.41 6.78 -18.57
N THR A 340 -17.06 6.19 -19.71
CA THR A 340 -17.84 6.31 -20.96
C THR A 340 -19.23 5.65 -20.79
N PRO A 341 -20.32 6.42 -20.97
CA PRO A 341 -21.68 5.91 -20.84
C PRO A 341 -21.99 4.82 -21.86
N ALA A 342 -22.66 3.75 -21.44
CA ALA A 342 -23.04 2.67 -22.34
C ALA A 342 -24.28 2.99 -23.18
N VAL A 343 -25.14 3.87 -22.68
CA VAL A 343 -26.38 4.32 -23.32
C VAL A 343 -26.16 5.69 -23.95
N ARG A 344 -26.57 5.84 -25.20
CA ARG A 344 -26.63 7.13 -25.91
C ARG A 344 -28.00 7.23 -26.59
N ASP A 345 -28.67 8.36 -26.40
CA ASP A 345 -30.02 8.63 -26.92
C ASP A 345 -31.04 7.52 -26.56
N GLY A 346 -30.93 6.98 -25.34
CA GLY A 346 -31.79 5.89 -24.85
C GLY A 346 -31.48 4.50 -25.42
N VAL A 347 -30.47 4.36 -26.28
CA VAL A 347 -30.06 3.08 -26.88
C VAL A 347 -28.73 2.63 -26.30
N GLN A 348 -28.67 1.37 -25.84
CA GLN A 348 -27.42 0.74 -25.42
C GLN A 348 -26.51 0.55 -26.64
N ARG A 349 -25.36 1.23 -26.64
CA ARG A 349 -24.34 1.15 -27.70
C ARG A 349 -23.12 0.35 -27.28
N LEU A 350 -22.88 0.21 -25.98
CA LEU A 350 -21.73 -0.51 -25.42
C LEU A 350 -22.20 -1.63 -24.48
N CYS A 351 -21.40 -2.69 -24.36
CA CYS A 351 -21.70 -3.78 -23.45
C CYS A 351 -21.74 -3.30 -22.00
N THR A 352 -22.39 -4.10 -21.15
CA THR A 352 -22.35 -3.87 -19.71
C THR A 352 -20.92 -3.97 -19.20
N LEU A 353 -20.49 -2.96 -18.45
CA LEU A 353 -19.15 -2.85 -17.88
C LEU A 353 -19.23 -2.95 -16.36
N ARG A 354 -18.37 -3.80 -15.77
CA ARG A 354 -18.17 -3.93 -14.32
C ARG A 354 -16.69 -3.76 -14.04
N VAL A 355 -16.33 -2.83 -13.17
CA VAL A 355 -14.94 -2.55 -12.82
C VAL A 355 -14.75 -2.66 -11.33
N ALA A 356 -13.81 -3.47 -10.89
CA ALA A 356 -13.23 -3.38 -9.54
C ALA A 356 -11.84 -2.76 -9.69
N LEU A 357 -11.63 -1.61 -9.04
CA LEU A 357 -10.46 -0.79 -9.24
C LEU A 357 -9.76 -0.55 -7.90
N ALA A 358 -8.60 -1.19 -7.69
CA ALA A 358 -7.77 -0.90 -6.54
C ALA A 358 -7.03 0.43 -6.72
N ILE A 359 -7.15 1.31 -5.71
CA ILE A 359 -6.60 2.66 -5.71
C ILE A 359 -5.95 2.93 -4.35
N THR A 360 -4.81 3.62 -4.32
CA THR A 360 -4.26 4.10 -3.04
C THR A 360 -5.09 5.28 -2.51
N ALA A 361 -5.14 5.44 -1.19
CA ALA A 361 -5.78 6.60 -0.57
C ALA A 361 -5.24 7.92 -1.12
N SER A 362 -3.91 8.04 -1.20
CA SER A 362 -3.22 9.19 -1.78
C SER A 362 -3.63 9.45 -3.24
N TYR A 363 -3.69 8.43 -4.09
CA TYR A 363 -4.09 8.66 -5.48
C TYR A 363 -5.52 9.20 -5.57
N TRP A 364 -6.46 8.64 -4.79
CA TRP A 364 -7.83 9.13 -4.80
C TRP A 364 -7.93 10.57 -4.34
N ASP A 365 -7.27 10.89 -3.24
CA ASP A 365 -7.34 12.22 -2.66
C ASP A 365 -6.57 13.26 -3.47
N GLU A 366 -5.48 12.88 -4.14
CA GLU A 366 -4.55 13.79 -4.82
C GLU A 366 -4.70 13.89 -6.33
N GLN A 367 -5.08 12.78 -6.98
CA GLN A 367 -4.90 12.61 -8.42
C GLN A 367 -6.17 12.16 -9.16
N ALA A 368 -7.14 11.54 -8.49
CA ALA A 368 -8.35 11.09 -9.19
C ALA A 368 -9.16 12.27 -9.76
N PRO A 369 -9.67 12.20 -11.01
CA PRO A 369 -10.59 13.19 -11.53
C PRO A 369 -11.91 13.26 -10.74
N GLU A 370 -12.45 14.47 -10.53
CA GLU A 370 -13.80 14.63 -9.96
C GLU A 370 -14.88 13.95 -10.82
N THR A 371 -14.66 13.89 -12.13
CA THR A 371 -15.54 13.19 -13.08
C THR A 371 -15.68 11.70 -12.76
N LEU A 372 -14.64 11.06 -12.22
CA LEU A 372 -14.71 9.66 -11.79
C LEU A 372 -15.68 9.51 -10.63
N ALA A 373 -15.49 10.27 -9.56
CA ALA A 373 -16.33 10.23 -8.37
C ALA A 373 -17.81 10.53 -8.69
N THR A 374 -18.06 11.59 -9.44
CA THR A 374 -19.42 11.99 -9.84
C THR A 374 -20.12 10.94 -10.71
N ARG A 375 -19.41 10.29 -11.64
CA ARG A 375 -19.95 9.22 -12.48
C ARG A 375 -20.29 7.97 -11.69
N ILE A 376 -19.40 7.54 -10.79
CA ILE A 376 -19.64 6.37 -9.94
C ILE A 376 -20.90 6.58 -9.09
N SER A 377 -21.00 7.74 -8.43
CA SER A 377 -22.17 8.10 -7.62
C SER A 377 -23.46 8.13 -8.44
N ALA A 378 -23.42 8.68 -9.67
CA ALA A 378 -24.58 8.70 -10.56
C ALA A 378 -25.06 7.28 -10.95
N TRP A 379 -24.13 6.34 -11.15
CA TRP A 379 -24.43 4.94 -11.43
C TRP A 379 -24.82 4.13 -10.18
N GLY A 380 -24.83 4.76 -9.00
CA GLY A 380 -25.17 4.10 -7.74
C GLY A 380 -24.08 3.15 -7.25
N GLY A 381 -22.82 3.39 -7.63
CA GLY A 381 -21.68 2.68 -7.07
C GLY A 381 -21.35 3.18 -5.66
N SER A 382 -20.69 2.33 -4.88
CA SER A 382 -20.09 2.66 -3.59
C SER A 382 -18.58 2.41 -3.66
N MET A 383 -17.88 2.89 -2.64
CA MET A 383 -16.45 2.68 -2.45
C MET A 383 -16.24 1.71 -1.30
N PHE A 384 -15.27 0.81 -1.43
CA PHE A 384 -14.82 -0.06 -0.36
C PHE A 384 -13.46 0.40 0.16
N SER A 385 -13.27 0.40 1.47
CA SER A 385 -12.02 0.77 2.13
C SER A 385 -11.46 -0.41 2.93
N LEU A 386 -10.16 -0.66 2.77
CA LEU A 386 -9.35 -1.57 3.57
C LEU A 386 -8.66 -0.84 4.75
N ASP A 387 -8.81 0.47 4.86
CA ASP A 387 -8.24 1.27 5.96
C ASP A 387 -9.10 1.12 7.21
N VAL A 388 -8.94 -0.01 7.90
CA VAL A 388 -9.66 -0.35 9.13
C VAL A 388 -8.77 -0.05 10.35
N PRO A 389 -9.30 0.48 11.47
CA PRO A 389 -8.51 0.81 12.66
C PRO A 389 -7.68 -0.34 13.25
N VAL A 390 -6.58 0.01 13.91
CA VAL A 390 -5.55 -0.91 14.47
C VAL A 390 -6.08 -1.85 15.55
N ALA A 391 -7.14 -1.46 16.29
CA ALA A 391 -7.64 -2.23 17.42
C ALA A 391 -8.03 -3.68 17.04
N ASP A 392 -8.34 -3.93 15.78
CA ASP A 392 -8.74 -5.24 15.27
C ASP A 392 -7.58 -6.06 14.67
N ALA A 393 -6.38 -5.46 14.56
CA ALA A 393 -5.18 -6.11 14.04
C ALA A 393 -4.74 -7.32 14.88
N ASP A 394 -4.92 -7.24 16.20
CA ASP A 394 -4.48 -8.27 17.14
C ASP A 394 -5.29 -9.57 17.02
N ASP A 395 -6.52 -9.48 16.51
CA ASP A 395 -7.36 -10.65 16.25
C ASP A 395 -7.15 -11.19 14.83
N VAL A 396 -6.88 -10.30 13.87
CA VAL A 396 -6.65 -10.66 12.46
C VAL A 396 -5.28 -11.33 12.27
N ALA A 397 -4.22 -10.80 12.89
CA ALA A 397 -2.84 -11.25 12.66
C ALA A 397 -2.60 -12.73 13.02
N PRO A 398 -3.04 -13.24 14.19
CA PRO A 398 -2.84 -14.65 14.53
C PRO A 398 -3.56 -15.61 13.58
N VAL A 399 -4.77 -15.24 13.12
CA VAL A 399 -5.52 -16.04 12.14
C VAL A 399 -4.76 -16.12 10.82
N MET A 400 -4.23 -14.98 10.35
CA MET A 400 -3.45 -14.89 9.11
C MET A 400 -2.19 -15.74 9.19
N ILE A 401 -1.42 -15.56 10.27
CA ILE A 401 -0.20 -16.32 10.54
C ILE A 401 -0.51 -17.82 10.58
N GLY A 402 -1.60 -18.21 11.28
CA GLY A 402 -2.04 -19.61 11.35
C GLY A 402 -2.35 -20.21 9.98
N ARG A 403 -3.01 -19.47 9.07
CA ARG A 403 -3.28 -19.92 7.69
C ARG A 403 -2.01 -20.15 6.89
N TYR A 404 -1.02 -19.25 6.99
CA TYR A 404 0.27 -19.42 6.33
C TYR A 404 1.08 -20.59 6.93
N LEU A 405 1.09 -20.76 8.24
CA LEU A 405 1.71 -21.91 8.88
C LEU A 405 1.02 -23.21 8.46
N ASN A 406 -0.31 -23.23 8.35
CA ASN A 406 -1.04 -24.38 7.83
C ASN A 406 -0.67 -24.68 6.37
N ALA A 407 -0.59 -23.66 5.52
CA ALA A 407 -0.15 -23.80 4.14
C ALA A 407 1.28 -24.36 4.05
N ALA A 408 2.18 -23.91 4.93
CA ALA A 408 3.53 -24.46 5.04
C ALA A 408 3.51 -25.95 5.40
N ARG A 409 2.68 -26.35 6.37
CA ARG A 409 2.53 -27.76 6.77
C ARG A 409 1.97 -28.64 5.65
N LEU A 410 1.02 -28.14 4.87
CA LEU A 410 0.49 -28.84 3.69
C LEU A 410 1.56 -28.99 2.60
N GLY A 411 2.36 -27.95 2.40
CA GLY A 411 3.40 -27.89 1.39
C GLY A 411 2.88 -27.44 0.03
N MET A 412 3.70 -26.64 -0.67
CA MET A 412 3.37 -26.02 -1.96
C MET A 412 2.88 -26.99 -3.04
N ALA A 413 3.50 -28.17 -3.15
CA ALA A 413 3.12 -29.17 -4.14
C ALA A 413 1.70 -29.68 -3.92
N ASN A 414 1.29 -29.87 -2.66
CA ASN A 414 -0.05 -30.35 -2.33
C ASN A 414 -1.10 -29.27 -2.54
N ILE A 415 -0.78 -28.01 -2.22
CA ILE A 415 -1.68 -26.88 -2.45
C ILE A 415 -1.96 -26.70 -3.94
N ARG A 416 -0.91 -26.69 -4.79
CA ARG A 416 -1.05 -26.53 -6.25
C ARG A 416 -1.85 -27.62 -6.94
N ASN A 417 -1.97 -28.80 -6.32
CA ASN A 417 -2.77 -29.90 -6.84
C ASN A 417 -4.23 -29.85 -6.39
N GLN A 418 -4.63 -28.87 -5.57
CA GLN A 418 -6.03 -28.72 -5.14
C GLN A 418 -6.87 -28.04 -6.24
N PRO A 419 -8.12 -28.48 -6.44
CA PRO A 419 -9.01 -27.86 -7.42
C PRO A 419 -9.40 -26.44 -6.97
N THR A 420 -9.10 -25.44 -7.79
CA THR A 420 -9.43 -24.01 -7.56
C THR A 420 -10.91 -23.67 -7.73
N ARG A 421 -11.68 -24.49 -8.44
CA ARG A 421 -13.04 -24.17 -8.94
C ARG A 421 -14.14 -24.12 -7.89
N LYS A 422 -13.84 -24.46 -6.65
CA LYS A 422 -14.71 -24.22 -5.51
C LYS A 422 -13.78 -23.70 -4.44
N ALA A 423 -14.13 -22.62 -3.76
CA ALA A 423 -13.46 -22.18 -2.53
C ALA A 423 -13.64 -23.24 -1.42
N ALA A 424 -13.15 -24.46 -1.70
CA ALA A 424 -13.18 -25.58 -0.81
C ALA A 424 -12.25 -25.23 0.36
N PRO A 425 -12.68 -25.48 1.60
CA PRO A 425 -11.86 -25.17 2.75
C PRO A 425 -10.55 -25.94 2.64
N VAL A 426 -9.44 -25.22 2.76
CA VAL A 426 -8.12 -25.82 2.75
C VAL A 426 -7.96 -26.70 3.99
N PRO A 427 -7.54 -27.96 3.84
CA PRO A 427 -7.45 -28.87 4.97
C PRO A 427 -6.53 -28.33 6.06
N ASN A 428 -6.93 -28.49 7.32
CA ASN A 428 -6.06 -28.20 8.44
C ASN A 428 -5.11 -29.37 8.68
N GLN A 429 -3.81 -29.17 8.43
CA GLN A 429 -2.79 -30.21 8.58
C GLN A 429 -2.56 -30.59 10.04
N CYS A 430 -2.96 -29.75 11.01
CA CYS A 430 -2.90 -30.10 12.42
C CYS A 430 -3.85 -31.26 12.78
N ASP A 431 -4.92 -31.49 12.02
CA ASP A 431 -5.83 -32.63 12.22
C ASP A 431 -5.19 -33.96 11.81
N ARG A 432 -4.10 -33.91 11.03
CA ARG A 432 -3.25 -35.06 10.67
C ARG A 432 -1.80 -34.78 11.11
N CYS A 433 -1.66 -34.36 12.37
CA CYS A 433 -0.37 -34.01 12.96
C CYS A 433 0.62 -35.18 12.79
N PRO A 434 1.80 -34.97 12.16
CA PRO A 434 2.76 -36.05 11.93
C PRO A 434 3.40 -36.59 13.21
N PHE A 435 3.22 -35.90 14.33
CA PHE A 435 3.81 -36.22 15.63
C PHE A 435 2.79 -36.73 16.66
N ASP A 436 1.49 -36.79 16.31
CA ASP A 436 0.41 -37.16 17.24
C ASP A 436 0.38 -36.34 18.57
N ARG A 437 0.90 -35.11 18.54
CA ARG A 437 1.03 -34.20 19.72
C ARG A 437 0.21 -32.92 19.59
N ARG A 438 -0.88 -32.95 18.82
CA ARG A 438 -1.73 -31.78 18.54
C ARG A 438 -2.22 -31.08 19.81
N ASP A 439 -2.78 -31.82 20.77
CA ASP A 439 -3.38 -31.23 21.97
C ASP A 439 -2.33 -30.56 22.87
N GLU A 440 -1.16 -31.20 23.02
CA GLU A 440 -0.02 -30.62 23.75
C GLU A 440 0.51 -29.37 23.02
N CYS A 441 0.63 -29.43 21.70
CA CYS A 441 1.07 -28.32 20.86
C CYS A 441 0.13 -27.12 20.99
N HIS A 442 -1.17 -27.35 20.88
CA HIS A 442 -2.19 -26.31 20.98
C HIS A 442 -2.31 -25.77 22.41
N SER A 443 -2.08 -26.59 23.43
CA SER A 443 -2.06 -26.13 24.82
C SER A 443 -0.87 -25.20 25.13
N LEU A 444 0.30 -25.43 24.51
CA LEU A 444 1.50 -24.63 24.74
C LEU A 444 1.58 -23.39 23.84
N PHE A 445 1.33 -23.56 22.55
CA PHE A 445 1.51 -22.53 21.52
C PHE A 445 0.20 -21.87 21.09
N GLY A 446 -0.94 -22.49 21.38
CA GLY A 446 -2.24 -22.01 20.94
C GLY A 446 -2.59 -22.42 19.50
N ALA A 447 -3.85 -22.17 19.17
CA ALA A 447 -4.41 -22.34 17.84
C ALA A 447 -5.37 -21.18 17.53
N THR A 448 -5.60 -20.93 16.25
CA THR A 448 -6.55 -19.92 15.79
C THR A 448 -8.00 -20.40 15.99
N SER A 449 -8.98 -19.50 15.79
CA SER A 449 -10.41 -19.84 15.77
C SER A 449 -10.77 -20.88 14.69
N GLU A 450 -9.95 -21.00 13.66
CA GLU A 450 -10.06 -21.99 12.57
C GLU A 450 -9.34 -23.30 12.89
N GLY A 451 -8.74 -23.41 14.08
CA GLY A 451 -8.02 -24.59 14.55
C GLY A 451 -6.59 -24.72 14.03
N HIS A 452 -6.06 -23.72 13.31
CA HIS A 452 -4.68 -23.75 12.82
C HIS A 452 -3.70 -23.54 13.98
N GLY A 453 -2.77 -24.48 14.20
CA GLY A 453 -1.76 -24.37 15.25
C GLY A 453 -0.75 -23.25 14.97
N LEU A 454 -0.35 -22.51 16.02
CA LEU A 454 0.57 -21.37 15.90
C LEU A 454 2.05 -21.74 16.08
N PHE A 455 2.35 -22.98 16.50
CA PHE A 455 3.72 -23.45 16.70
C PHE A 455 4.65 -23.11 15.50
N PRO A 456 5.85 -22.54 15.75
CA PRO A 456 6.51 -22.33 17.05
C PRO A 456 6.20 -21.00 17.74
N LEU A 457 5.27 -20.20 17.20
CA LEU A 457 4.78 -18.97 17.82
C LEU A 457 3.68 -19.27 18.84
N THR A 458 3.49 -18.37 19.80
CA THR A 458 2.26 -18.27 20.60
C THR A 458 1.28 -17.27 19.99
N ARG A 459 0.03 -17.22 20.47
CA ARG A 459 -0.90 -16.12 20.10
C ARG A 459 -0.30 -14.75 20.44
N SER A 460 0.30 -14.60 21.61
CA SER A 460 1.01 -13.39 22.01
C SER A 460 2.20 -13.09 21.10
N ALA A 461 3.02 -14.09 20.74
CA ALA A 461 4.13 -13.92 19.80
C ALA A 461 3.66 -13.43 18.42
N ALA A 462 2.56 -13.98 17.92
CA ALA A 462 1.96 -13.55 16.66
C ALA A 462 1.50 -12.09 16.71
N VAL A 463 0.86 -11.66 17.80
CA VAL A 463 0.44 -10.27 18.01
C VAL A 463 1.63 -9.34 18.18
N THR A 464 2.55 -9.64 19.10
CA THR A 464 3.73 -8.81 19.38
C THR A 464 4.62 -8.69 18.15
N GLY A 465 4.90 -9.80 17.46
CA GLY A 465 5.65 -9.78 16.20
C GLY A 465 4.96 -8.94 15.13
N SER A 466 3.63 -9.05 14.98
CA SER A 466 2.85 -8.24 14.05
C SER A 466 2.96 -6.74 14.36
N ARG A 467 2.81 -6.35 15.63
CA ARG A 467 2.92 -4.94 16.05
C ARG A 467 4.35 -4.39 15.92
N LEU A 468 5.37 -5.21 16.14
CA LEU A 468 6.77 -4.83 15.93
C LEU A 468 7.07 -4.62 14.44
N ALA A 469 6.56 -5.51 13.58
CA ALA A 469 6.65 -5.38 12.13
C ALA A 469 5.90 -4.16 11.62
N ASN A 470 4.79 -3.81 12.28
CA ASN A 470 3.96 -2.69 11.86
C ASN A 470 3.16 -2.04 13.01
N ARG A 471 3.65 -0.88 13.48
CA ARG A 471 3.15 -0.22 14.70
C ARG A 471 1.85 0.57 14.52
N GLU A 472 1.62 1.13 13.34
CA GLU A 472 0.58 2.16 13.13
C GLU A 472 -0.62 1.68 12.31
N THR A 473 -0.45 0.70 11.43
CA THR A 473 -1.53 0.13 10.61
C THR A 473 -1.25 -1.34 10.37
N PHE A 474 -2.25 -2.24 10.41
CA PHE A 474 -1.97 -3.64 10.06
C PHE A 474 -1.74 -3.77 8.55
N ARG A 475 -0.48 -3.93 8.12
CA ARG A 475 -0.13 -4.28 6.73
C ARG A 475 0.32 -5.75 6.68
N PRO A 476 -0.53 -6.68 6.20
CA PRO A 476 -0.25 -8.10 6.09
C PRO A 476 1.15 -8.44 5.59
N ARG A 477 1.59 -7.79 4.50
CA ARG A 477 2.90 -8.05 3.86
C ARG A 477 4.07 -7.90 4.83
N LYS A 478 4.12 -6.81 5.61
CA LYS A 478 5.20 -6.57 6.58
C LYS A 478 5.27 -7.67 7.64
N VAL A 479 4.11 -8.18 8.06
CA VAL A 479 4.03 -9.27 9.04
C VAL A 479 4.49 -10.60 8.44
N LEU A 480 4.13 -10.87 7.18
CA LEU A 480 4.58 -12.06 6.48
C LEU A 480 6.10 -12.06 6.28
N GLU A 481 6.68 -10.95 5.83
CA GLU A 481 8.12 -10.78 5.60
C GLU A 481 8.92 -10.79 6.91
N ALA A 482 8.47 -10.08 7.95
CA ALA A 482 9.24 -9.93 9.18
C ALA A 482 9.01 -11.04 10.23
N VAL A 483 7.91 -11.78 10.14
CA VAL A 483 7.54 -12.80 11.15
C VAL A 483 7.40 -14.18 10.54
N VAL A 484 6.50 -14.36 9.57
CA VAL A 484 6.16 -15.70 9.05
C VAL A 484 7.29 -16.30 8.22
N GLY A 485 7.88 -15.53 7.31
CA GLY A 485 9.01 -15.93 6.48
C GLY A 485 10.19 -16.44 7.32
N PRO A 486 10.69 -15.64 8.27
CA PRO A 486 11.78 -16.04 9.17
C PRO A 486 11.46 -17.30 9.97
N VAL A 487 10.23 -17.44 10.49
CA VAL A 487 9.80 -18.63 11.23
C VAL A 487 9.84 -19.89 10.37
N ILE A 488 9.34 -19.83 9.14
CA ILE A 488 9.35 -20.97 8.23
C ILE A 488 10.78 -21.30 7.76
N ALA A 489 11.60 -20.26 7.51
CA ALA A 489 12.98 -20.38 7.06
C ALA A 489 13.90 -21.00 8.13
N ASP A 490 13.66 -20.71 9.42
CA ASP A 490 14.44 -21.25 10.54
C ASP A 490 14.12 -22.74 10.86
N ARG A 491 13.48 -23.48 9.94
CA ARG A 491 13.15 -24.91 10.08
C ARG A 491 14.31 -25.76 10.61
N ALA A 492 15.51 -25.61 10.03
CA ALA A 492 16.68 -26.39 10.44
C ALA A 492 17.07 -26.11 11.89
N ARG A 493 17.08 -24.84 12.29
CA ARG A 493 17.36 -24.42 13.67
C ARG A 493 16.30 -24.90 14.64
N LEU A 494 15.04 -24.91 14.24
CA LEU A 494 13.95 -25.46 15.05
C LEU A 494 14.18 -26.94 15.35
N ASN A 495 14.52 -27.73 14.32
CA ASN A 495 14.86 -29.16 14.50
C ASN A 495 16.12 -29.38 15.35
N GLU A 496 17.05 -28.42 15.38
CA GLU A 496 18.26 -28.49 16.19
C GLU A 496 18.08 -27.94 17.61
N GLY A 497 16.87 -27.46 17.97
CA GLY A 497 16.61 -26.81 19.25
C GLY A 497 17.30 -25.44 19.41
N GLN A 498 17.60 -24.77 18.30
CA GLN A 498 18.31 -23.48 18.24
C GLN A 498 17.42 -22.33 17.74
N PHE A 499 16.10 -22.51 17.68
CA PHE A 499 15.14 -21.47 17.27
C PHE A 499 14.81 -20.52 18.42
N PRO A 500 14.60 -19.20 18.19
CA PRO A 500 14.83 -18.48 16.93
C PRO A 500 16.31 -18.24 16.67
N SER A 501 16.70 -17.88 15.45
CA SER A 501 18.09 -17.54 15.13
C SER A 501 18.61 -16.34 15.97
N PRO A 502 19.80 -16.41 16.60
CA PRO A 502 20.35 -15.33 17.43
C PRO A 502 20.78 -14.09 16.63
N THR A 503 20.83 -14.19 15.30
CA THR A 503 21.20 -13.10 14.36
C THR A 503 20.26 -13.05 13.16
N GLY A 504 19.07 -13.66 13.26
CA GLY A 504 18.08 -13.67 12.18
C GLY A 504 17.12 -12.48 12.21
N ASP A 505 16.16 -12.48 11.30
CA ASP A 505 15.26 -11.33 11.10
C ASP A 505 14.40 -11.00 12.32
N LEU A 506 13.98 -12.01 13.11
CA LEU A 506 13.27 -11.77 14.37
C LEU A 506 14.13 -10.99 15.38
N LYS A 507 15.45 -11.23 15.41
CA LYS A 507 16.39 -10.47 16.25
C LYS A 507 16.55 -9.05 15.72
N VAL A 508 16.72 -8.90 14.40
CA VAL A 508 16.82 -7.59 13.74
C VAL A 508 15.57 -6.75 14.01
N LEU A 509 14.38 -7.37 13.95
CA LEU A 509 13.11 -6.74 14.23
C LEU A 509 13.05 -6.18 15.65
N VAL A 510 13.47 -6.99 16.64
CA VAL A 510 13.53 -6.58 18.05
C VAL A 510 14.57 -5.47 18.27
N ASP A 511 15.77 -5.62 17.73
CA ASP A 511 16.83 -4.62 17.87
C ASP A 511 16.43 -3.28 17.26
N GLY A 512 15.84 -3.30 16.07
CA GLY A 512 15.32 -2.11 15.42
C GLY A 512 14.17 -1.46 16.21
N ALA A 513 13.36 -2.23 16.92
CA ALA A 513 12.33 -1.69 17.81
C ALA A 513 12.94 -1.06 19.08
N ILE A 514 13.97 -1.67 19.67
CA ILE A 514 14.70 -1.11 20.82
C ILE A 514 15.40 0.20 20.43
N GLN A 515 16.10 0.21 19.29
CA GLN A 515 16.79 1.42 18.77
C GLN A 515 15.81 2.57 18.55
N ARG A 516 14.59 2.28 18.08
CA ARG A 516 13.51 3.26 17.89
C ARG A 516 12.73 3.58 19.17
N ARG A 517 13.11 3.03 20.33
CA ARG A 517 12.40 3.15 21.61
C ARG A 517 10.91 2.78 21.48
N ALA A 518 10.63 1.76 20.69
CA ALA A 518 9.28 1.23 20.47
C ALA A 518 8.93 0.09 21.42
N LEU A 519 9.93 -0.53 22.04
CA LEU A 519 9.80 -1.65 22.96
C LEU A 519 10.54 -1.33 24.25
N ASN A 520 9.90 -1.55 25.40
CA ASN A 520 10.55 -1.40 26.70
C ASN A 520 11.68 -2.41 26.90
N ASP A 521 12.60 -2.11 27.81
CA ASP A 521 13.60 -3.06 28.27
C ASP A 521 12.96 -4.23 29.02
N LEU A 522 13.67 -5.36 29.04
CA LEU A 522 13.31 -6.48 29.90
C LEU A 522 13.34 -6.04 31.36
N SER A 523 12.47 -6.62 32.18
CA SER A 523 12.49 -6.35 33.62
C SER A 523 13.83 -6.76 34.24
N LEU A 524 14.22 -6.11 35.34
CA LEU A 524 15.47 -6.42 36.04
C LEU A 524 15.54 -7.91 36.42
N SER A 525 14.43 -8.50 36.89
CA SER A 525 14.33 -9.93 37.22
C SER A 525 14.57 -10.84 36.01
N GLN A 526 14.12 -10.44 34.82
CA GLN A 526 14.37 -11.19 33.59
C GLN A 526 15.83 -11.10 33.15
N LEU A 527 16.44 -9.92 33.24
CA LEU A 527 17.85 -9.72 32.93
C LEU A 527 18.75 -10.54 33.88
N GLU A 528 18.49 -10.46 35.19
CA GLU A 528 19.21 -11.25 36.20
C GLU A 528 19.03 -12.75 35.99
N ALA A 529 17.83 -13.21 35.60
CA ALA A 529 17.57 -14.61 35.30
C ALA A 529 18.32 -15.10 34.05
N VAL A 530 18.44 -14.26 33.01
CA VAL A 530 19.20 -14.57 31.80
C VAL A 530 20.72 -14.53 32.05
N GLU A 531 21.20 -13.62 32.91
CA GLU A 531 22.62 -13.53 33.28
C GLU A 531 23.06 -14.66 34.22
N SER A 532 22.19 -15.07 35.15
CA SER A 532 22.47 -16.17 36.09
C SER A 532 22.34 -17.55 35.47
N ALA A 533 21.67 -17.66 34.31
CA ALA A 533 21.64 -18.89 33.53
C ALA A 533 22.99 -19.11 32.83
N ASP A 534 23.53 -20.33 32.90
CA ASP A 534 24.80 -20.73 32.26
C ASP A 534 24.61 -20.94 30.74
N LEU A 535 24.26 -19.86 30.05
CA LEU A 535 23.91 -19.84 28.63
C LEU A 535 25.10 -19.42 27.77
N SER A 536 25.19 -20.00 26.57
CA SER A 536 26.10 -19.50 25.54
C SER A 536 25.71 -18.06 25.13
N SER A 537 26.61 -17.32 24.49
CA SER A 537 26.29 -15.99 23.96
C SER A 537 25.14 -16.02 22.94
N ALA A 538 25.08 -17.08 22.13
CA ALA A 538 23.98 -17.33 21.21
C ALA A 538 22.67 -17.58 21.94
N ASP A 539 22.65 -18.43 22.97
CA ASP A 539 21.42 -18.74 23.72
C ASP A 539 20.94 -17.57 24.58
N ARG A 540 21.86 -16.70 25.05
CA ARG A 540 21.50 -15.43 25.69
C ARG A 540 20.73 -14.53 24.73
N SER A 541 21.26 -14.33 23.51
CA SER A 541 20.58 -13.55 22.46
C SER A 541 19.19 -14.13 22.11
N ARG A 542 19.10 -15.47 22.03
CA ARG A 542 17.83 -16.18 21.82
C ARG A 542 16.84 -15.94 22.96
N ALA A 543 17.29 -16.09 24.20
CA ALA A 543 16.47 -15.89 25.39
C ALA A 543 15.88 -14.47 25.43
N GLU A 544 16.70 -13.45 25.18
CA GLU A 544 16.23 -12.06 25.12
C GLU A 544 15.16 -11.85 24.04
N THR A 545 15.37 -12.44 22.85
CA THR A 545 14.40 -12.37 21.75
C THR A 545 13.09 -13.05 22.11
N VAL A 546 13.16 -14.25 22.71
CA VAL A 546 11.98 -15.02 23.13
C VAL A 546 11.19 -14.27 24.20
N LEU A 547 11.86 -13.76 25.24
CA LEU A 547 11.20 -12.99 26.30
C LEU A 547 10.52 -11.72 25.76
N ARG A 548 11.05 -11.11 24.69
CA ARG A 548 10.53 -9.90 24.06
C ARG A 548 9.35 -10.13 23.12
N ILE A 549 9.32 -11.23 22.38
CA ILE A 549 8.26 -11.51 21.40
C ILE A 549 7.17 -12.41 21.99
N TRP A 550 7.53 -13.50 22.68
CA TRP A 550 6.57 -14.54 23.08
C TRP A 550 5.70 -14.17 24.27
N SER A 551 5.98 -13.05 24.96
CA SER A 551 5.28 -12.64 26.18
C SER A 551 5.09 -13.83 27.12
N VAL A 552 6.20 -14.49 27.47
CA VAL A 552 6.23 -15.79 28.17
C VAL A 552 5.38 -15.78 29.45
N GLN A 553 5.30 -14.63 30.12
CA GLN A 553 4.49 -14.38 31.31
C GLN A 553 2.97 -14.50 31.09
N GLU A 554 2.48 -14.34 29.85
CA GLU A 554 1.06 -14.49 29.48
C GLU A 554 0.68 -15.95 29.18
N SER A 555 1.67 -16.85 29.12
CA SER A 555 1.44 -18.28 28.90
C SER A 555 0.78 -18.93 30.12
N SER A 556 -0.11 -19.88 29.88
CA SER A 556 -0.65 -20.75 30.95
C SER A 556 0.42 -21.69 31.54
N ASN A 557 1.52 -21.91 30.82
CA ASN A 557 2.68 -22.68 31.26
C ASN A 557 4.00 -22.01 30.78
N PRO A 558 4.44 -20.93 31.46
CA PRO A 558 5.63 -20.16 31.05
C PRO A 558 6.92 -20.98 30.99
N THR A 559 7.21 -21.75 32.05
CA THR A 559 8.41 -22.62 32.11
C THR A 559 8.34 -23.73 31.06
N GLY A 560 7.16 -24.29 30.81
CA GLY A 560 6.95 -25.27 29.73
C GLY A 560 7.19 -24.69 28.34
N LEU A 561 6.78 -23.45 28.09
CA LEU A 561 7.03 -22.75 26.82
C LEU A 561 8.53 -22.51 26.58
N LEU A 562 9.27 -22.04 27.59
CA LEU A 562 10.72 -21.84 27.49
C LEU A 562 11.45 -23.16 27.21
N ARG A 563 11.10 -24.23 27.93
CA ARG A 563 11.64 -25.57 27.68
C ARG A 563 11.29 -26.10 26.30
N ALA A 564 10.07 -25.84 25.80
CA ALA A 564 9.66 -26.23 24.45
C ALA A 564 10.48 -25.51 23.36
N LEU A 565 10.98 -24.31 23.64
CA LEU A 565 11.92 -23.55 22.80
C LEU A 565 13.39 -23.85 23.13
N ASN A 566 13.68 -24.90 23.91
CA ASN A 566 15.01 -25.31 24.32
C ASN A 566 15.80 -24.17 25.00
N LEU A 567 15.13 -23.46 25.92
CA LEU A 567 15.71 -22.46 26.81
C LEU A 567 15.43 -22.89 28.26
N ASP A 568 16.48 -23.21 29.00
CA ASP A 568 16.39 -23.51 30.44
C ASP A 568 16.75 -22.25 31.22
N LEU A 569 15.73 -21.51 31.63
CA LEU A 569 15.86 -20.29 32.42
C LEU A 569 15.25 -20.50 33.82
N PRO A 570 15.76 -19.81 34.85
CA PRO A 570 15.14 -19.80 36.17
C PRO A 570 13.69 -19.29 36.11
N ASP A 571 12.84 -19.72 37.05
CA ASP A 571 11.43 -19.28 37.11
C ASP A 571 11.29 -17.75 37.21
N ALA A 572 12.31 -17.05 37.75
CA ALA A 572 12.37 -15.58 37.79
C ALA A 572 12.29 -14.92 36.39
N ALA A 573 12.67 -15.62 35.32
CA ALA A 573 12.52 -15.14 33.94
C ALA A 573 11.06 -15.11 33.47
N THR A 574 10.17 -15.83 34.15
CA THR A 574 8.75 -15.95 33.76
C THR A 574 7.84 -14.90 34.40
N GLY A 575 8.35 -14.16 35.39
CA GLY A 575 7.61 -13.09 36.08
C GLY A 575 7.96 -11.68 35.59
N GLY A 576 7.08 -10.71 35.89
CA GLY A 576 7.25 -9.28 35.59
C GLY A 576 6.14 -8.71 34.70
N ASP A 577 6.11 -7.38 34.59
CA ASP A 577 5.35 -6.73 33.52
C ASP A 577 6.03 -7.06 32.20
N GLY A 578 5.28 -7.64 31.27
CA GLY A 578 5.80 -8.00 29.97
C GLY A 578 6.40 -6.81 29.21
N PRO A 579 7.22 -7.08 28.17
CA PRO A 579 7.68 -6.01 27.29
C PRO A 579 6.45 -5.34 26.65
N THR A 580 6.12 -4.15 27.14
CA THR A 580 5.02 -3.35 26.61
C THR A 580 5.51 -2.53 25.43
N LEU A 581 4.76 -2.55 24.32
CA LEU A 581 5.00 -1.66 23.21
C LEU A 581 4.64 -0.24 23.62
N LEU A 582 5.58 0.69 23.44
CA LEU A 582 5.31 2.09 23.66
C LEU A 582 4.38 2.61 22.55
N PRO A 583 3.51 3.59 22.80
CA PRO A 583 2.75 4.23 21.74
C PRO A 583 3.69 4.94 20.74
N PRO A 584 3.30 5.12 19.47
CA PRO A 584 4.04 5.94 18.53
C PRO A 584 4.17 7.38 19.05
N PRO A 585 5.32 8.05 18.89
CA PRO A 585 5.45 9.47 19.23
C PRO A 585 4.49 10.28 18.34
N GLY A 586 3.48 10.93 18.94
CA GLY A 586 2.51 11.78 18.23
C GLY A 586 1.04 11.37 18.34
N LEU A 587 0.72 10.20 18.91
CA LEU A 587 -0.68 9.76 19.15
C LEU A 587 -1.19 10.02 20.57
N GLN A 588 -0.48 10.79 21.37
CA GLN A 588 -1.09 11.38 22.56
C GLN A 588 -2.11 12.42 22.06
N PRO A 589 -3.41 12.32 22.43
CA PRO A 589 -4.24 13.52 22.47
C PRO A 589 -3.41 14.55 23.23
N PRO A 590 -3.30 15.80 22.75
CA PRO A 590 -2.51 16.80 23.45
C PRO A 590 -2.89 16.72 24.92
N GLU A 591 -1.90 16.39 25.75
CA GLU A 591 -2.03 16.54 27.20
C GLU A 591 -2.60 17.94 27.36
N PRO A 592 -3.73 18.12 28.07
CA PRO A 592 -4.30 19.45 28.20
C PRO A 592 -3.20 20.30 28.80
N GLU A 593 -2.63 21.19 27.97
CA GLU A 593 -1.75 22.23 28.47
C GLU A 593 -2.52 22.83 29.63
N PRO A 594 -1.90 22.99 30.82
CA PRO A 594 -2.54 23.74 31.88
C PRO A 594 -2.93 25.07 31.26
N GLY A 595 -4.23 25.24 31.02
CA GLY A 595 -4.73 26.32 30.20
C GLY A 595 -4.15 27.63 30.71
N PRO A 596 -3.78 28.57 29.82
CA PRO A 596 -3.29 29.86 30.24
C PRO A 596 -4.28 30.39 31.28
N GLN A 597 -3.79 30.62 32.51
CA GLN A 597 -4.60 31.25 33.54
C GLN A 597 -5.17 32.52 32.91
N PRO A 598 -6.49 32.72 32.92
CA PRO A 598 -7.09 33.84 32.21
C PRO A 598 -6.57 35.13 32.85
N THR A 599 -5.70 35.81 32.11
CA THR A 599 -5.37 37.21 32.39
C THR A 599 -6.64 38.01 32.10
N GLY A 600 -6.96 38.97 32.97
CA GLY A 600 -8.25 39.70 32.96
C GLY A 600 -8.60 40.52 31.71
N ASP A 601 -7.81 40.39 30.63
CA ASP A 601 -8.08 41.00 29.33
C ASP A 601 -8.99 40.14 28.44
N ASP A 602 -9.03 38.81 28.65
CA ASP A 602 -9.81 37.88 27.81
C ASP A 602 -11.33 37.99 28.03
N GLU A 603 -11.76 38.23 29.27
CA GLU A 603 -13.18 38.48 29.60
C GLU A 603 -13.71 39.77 28.96
N ARG A 604 -12.87 40.80 28.84
CA ARG A 604 -13.27 42.08 28.24
C ARG A 604 -13.45 41.94 26.73
N LEU A 605 -12.56 41.21 26.06
CA LEU A 605 -12.63 40.92 24.64
C LEU A 605 -13.83 40.02 24.28
N GLN A 606 -14.12 39.01 25.12
CA GLN A 606 -15.33 38.21 24.97
C GLN A 606 -16.60 39.04 25.14
N ALA A 607 -16.66 39.91 26.16
CA ALA A 607 -17.82 40.77 26.39
C ALA A 607 -18.09 41.72 25.21
N VAL A 608 -17.04 42.29 24.60
CA VAL A 608 -17.15 43.15 23.42
C VAL A 608 -17.61 42.35 22.19
N SER A 609 -17.11 41.13 22.00
CA SER A 609 -17.50 40.25 20.89
C SER A 609 -18.97 39.80 20.98
N GLN A 610 -19.44 39.49 22.20
CA GLN A 610 -20.84 39.10 22.44
C GLN A 610 -21.82 40.28 22.31
N TRP A 611 -21.39 41.49 22.70
CA TRP A 611 -22.15 42.72 22.45
C TRP A 611 -22.25 43.06 20.96
N ALA A 612 -21.15 42.91 20.18
CA ALA A 612 -21.16 43.10 18.73
C ALA A 612 -22.13 42.14 18.02
N GLY A 613 -22.29 40.92 18.55
CA GLY A 613 -23.27 39.94 18.09
C GLY A 613 -24.71 40.17 18.59
N GLY A 614 -24.98 41.25 19.34
CA GLY A 614 -26.31 41.62 19.84
C GLY A 614 -26.83 40.77 21.00
N ARG A 615 -25.97 39.97 21.66
CA ARG A 615 -26.40 38.95 22.63
C ARG A 615 -26.41 39.45 24.08
N VAL A 616 -25.65 40.50 24.41
CA VAL A 616 -25.48 41.01 25.78
C VAL A 616 -25.26 42.53 25.76
N GLU A 617 -25.72 43.28 26.78
CA GLU A 617 -25.36 44.68 27.00
C GLU A 617 -24.00 44.81 27.71
N LEU A 618 -23.14 45.73 27.24
CA LEU A 618 -21.84 45.97 27.87
C LEU A 618 -21.96 46.62 29.25
N SER A 619 -21.14 46.17 30.19
CA SER A 619 -20.98 46.87 31.47
C SER A 619 -20.40 48.28 31.27
N GLN A 620 -20.79 49.23 32.12
CA GLN A 620 -20.37 50.63 31.97
C GLN A 620 -18.85 50.83 31.97
N GLY A 621 -18.10 49.97 32.65
CA GLY A 621 -16.63 50.02 32.68
C GLY A 621 -16.02 49.72 31.31
N ILE A 622 -16.48 48.64 30.66
CA ILE A 622 -15.99 48.21 29.34
C ILE A 622 -16.45 49.18 28.25
N ALA A 623 -17.70 49.65 28.32
CA ALA A 623 -18.23 50.63 27.36
C ALA A 623 -17.46 51.97 27.40
N ARG A 624 -17.01 52.42 28.57
CA ARG A 624 -16.16 53.62 28.70
C ARG A 624 -14.77 53.41 28.10
N ALA A 625 -14.16 52.24 28.32
CA ALA A 625 -12.86 51.90 27.75
C ALA A 625 -12.92 51.85 26.21
N LEU A 626 -13.92 51.16 25.66
CA LEU A 626 -14.13 51.04 24.21
C LEU A 626 -14.35 52.40 23.53
N ARG A 627 -15.17 53.27 24.11
CA ARG A 627 -15.37 54.64 23.59
C ARG A 627 -14.10 55.47 23.58
N ARG A 628 -13.23 55.28 24.58
CA ARG A 628 -11.98 56.02 24.70
C ARG A 628 -10.97 55.55 23.63
N SER A 629 -10.84 54.24 23.44
CA SER A 629 -9.99 53.66 22.38
C SER A 629 -10.46 54.01 20.97
N LEU A 630 -11.77 53.98 20.70
CA LEU A 630 -12.33 54.41 19.42
C LEU A 630 -12.13 55.91 19.17
N PHE A 631 -12.19 56.73 20.21
CA PHE A 631 -11.94 58.17 20.10
C PHE A 631 -10.46 58.48 19.83
N ASP A 632 -9.54 57.67 20.35
CA ASP A 632 -8.10 57.82 20.12
C ASP A 632 -7.66 57.35 18.72
N GLU A 633 -8.36 56.42 18.08
CA GLU A 633 -8.12 56.04 16.66
C GLU A 633 -8.78 56.96 15.63
N LEU A 634 -9.77 57.77 16.04
CA LEU A 634 -10.47 58.72 15.17
C LEU A 634 -9.84 60.13 15.16
N LYS A 635 -8.69 60.31 15.82
CA LYS A 635 -7.80 61.48 15.70
C LYS A 635 -6.62 61.18 14.81
#